data_AF-A0A2N1SC29-F1
#
_entry.id   AF-A0A2N1SC29-F1
#
_cell.length_a   1.000
_cell.length_b   1.000
_cell.length_c   1.000
_cell.angle_alpha   90.00
_cell.angle_beta   90.00
_cell.angle_gamma   90.00
#
_symmetry.space_group_name_H-M   'P 1'
#
loop_
_entity.id
_entity.type
_entity.pdbx_description
1 polymer ?
#
loop_
_entity_poly.entity_id
_entity_poly.type
_entity_poly.pdbx_seq_one_letter_code
_entity_poly.pdbx_strand_id
1 'polypeptide(L)'
;MALRARFGLLFVFVSTVGTAFGQSADVTLSFLPGVSVPIGPMIDGDIVAYSLGGGGSLRGEVVPGFARFLFGRVSLDYDYLPLNNADAGMSFVAGGGSIGASFSPNPRIGLRASAGGGLYMATLGDDSIRNPFVEGGGEFLVRLGPSLSVGLGGRYKHLFIPEGALYQGVSVQLGLSYDLAGSRKGTDIRLVPDLGSVFPLFYSYYDKNPLGTVTLYNDESIPLDNVRISFFAKQYMDAPRVSAEFRRIAVGEKREVPVYALFNDMIFRVTEGTKTAGDLIVEYYYLGRQTVKTVPVTLEVQNRNAMTWDDDRKAAAFVTAKDPVVLGFAKSLSSMVRADQGAAAVSLEFRTALGVFQALNVYGLGYAVDPSTPFASTSGSETAVDFLQFPNQTLAYRAGDCDDLTTLYCSLLEAVGISTAFITTPGHIFAAFDTGLDPDNAARMFMEPGNLIVRNGTVWIPVEVTVVKDGFVRAWTVGAKQWRDAAAAGTEGFYPVRESWKLYAPVGFSDSGLGVTLPPPDRLASAYKAEMSRFSRSQVAPRVAELQSQLRTGKDTEKVTNRLGILYAQFGLLAEAREQFAAATRNAEFAPALINLGNVEYLGGDMKKAGAFYARALKAAPGSYLALLGMAKAAQADGNQAAFQNAIASLQAVNPDAVGRYFPSEGASRASGADDRTVDQWND
;
A
#
# COMPACT_ATOMS: atom_id res chain seq x y z
N MET A 1 -34.47 -30.17 -64.68
CA MET A 1 -33.08 -29.65 -64.80
C MET A 1 -32.93 -28.19 -64.35
N ALA A 2 -33.96 -27.33 -64.51
CA ALA A 2 -33.91 -25.90 -64.15
C ALA A 2 -33.80 -25.59 -62.63
N LEU A 3 -34.21 -26.50 -61.74
CA LEU A 3 -34.12 -26.30 -60.29
C LEU A 3 -32.70 -26.50 -59.71
N ARG A 4 -31.86 -27.33 -60.36
CA ARG A 4 -30.45 -27.54 -59.97
C ARG A 4 -29.53 -26.38 -60.38
N ALA A 5 -29.86 -25.67 -61.47
CA ALA A 5 -29.13 -24.48 -61.91
C ALA A 5 -29.33 -23.26 -60.99
N ARG A 6 -30.47 -23.17 -60.30
CA ARG A 6 -30.79 -22.06 -59.38
C ARG A 6 -30.03 -22.11 -58.05
N PHE A 7 -29.68 -23.31 -57.57
CA PHE A 7 -28.82 -23.47 -56.39
C PHE A 7 -27.32 -23.31 -56.72
N GLY A 8 -26.90 -23.65 -57.94
CA GLY A 8 -25.51 -23.47 -58.39
C GLY A 8 -25.10 -21.99 -58.46
N LEU A 9 -25.99 -21.11 -58.91
CA LEU A 9 -25.71 -19.67 -59.02
C LEU A 9 -25.53 -18.97 -57.67
N LEU A 10 -26.31 -19.36 -56.66
CA LEU A 10 -26.16 -18.86 -55.28
C LEU A 10 -24.81 -19.29 -54.67
N PHE A 11 -24.41 -20.55 -54.91
CA PHE A 11 -23.16 -21.11 -54.39
C PHE A 11 -21.91 -20.50 -55.05
N VAL A 12 -21.99 -20.23 -56.36
CA VAL A 12 -20.94 -19.51 -57.11
C VAL A 12 -20.84 -18.06 -56.66
N PHE A 13 -21.96 -17.36 -56.46
CA PHE A 13 -21.97 -15.96 -56.01
C PHE A 13 -21.32 -15.79 -54.63
N VAL A 14 -21.65 -16.66 -53.67
CA VAL A 14 -21.07 -16.65 -52.31
C VAL A 14 -19.58 -17.00 -52.30
N SER A 15 -19.12 -17.90 -53.19
CA SER A 15 -17.70 -18.31 -53.26
C SER A 15 -16.80 -17.27 -53.95
N THR A 16 -17.30 -16.52 -54.93
CA THR A 16 -16.55 -15.40 -55.55
C THR A 16 -16.37 -14.19 -54.63
N VAL A 17 -17.36 -13.87 -53.79
CA VAL A 17 -17.24 -12.75 -52.83
C VAL A 17 -16.23 -13.08 -51.71
N GLY A 18 -16.18 -14.34 -51.27
CA GLY A 18 -15.26 -14.78 -50.22
C GLY A 18 -13.80 -15.00 -50.64
N THR A 19 -13.50 -15.12 -51.93
CA THR A 19 -12.14 -15.37 -52.45
C THR A 19 -11.42 -14.10 -52.91
N ALA A 20 -12.15 -13.06 -53.31
CA ALA A 20 -11.57 -11.79 -53.75
C ALA A 20 -11.14 -10.85 -52.61
N PHE A 21 -11.66 -11.07 -51.40
CA PHE A 21 -11.39 -10.23 -50.23
C PHE A 21 -10.93 -11.12 -49.08
N GLY A 22 -9.68 -10.97 -48.64
CA GLY A 22 -9.03 -11.83 -47.66
C GLY A 22 -9.73 -11.94 -46.30
N GLN A 23 -9.16 -12.78 -45.41
CA GLN A 23 -9.70 -13.24 -44.11
C GLN A 23 -10.23 -12.15 -43.12
N SER A 24 -10.10 -10.86 -43.40
CA SER A 24 -10.42 -9.77 -42.46
C SER A 24 -11.61 -8.89 -42.84
N ALA A 25 -12.39 -9.22 -43.89
CA ALA A 25 -13.49 -8.38 -44.35
C ALA A 25 -14.86 -8.88 -43.83
N ASP A 26 -15.67 -7.97 -43.27
CA ASP A 26 -17.03 -8.30 -42.81
C ASP A 26 -17.95 -8.40 -44.05
N VAL A 27 -18.61 -9.55 -44.22
CA VAL A 27 -19.48 -9.85 -45.38
C VAL A 27 -20.94 -9.82 -44.97
N THR A 28 -21.75 -9.03 -45.66
CA THR A 28 -23.21 -8.97 -45.46
C THR A 28 -23.95 -9.52 -46.67
N LEU A 29 -24.98 -10.33 -46.44
CA LEU A 29 -25.90 -10.79 -47.47
C LEU A 29 -27.27 -10.15 -47.26
N SER A 30 -27.86 -9.63 -48.32
CA SER A 30 -29.16 -8.97 -48.25
C SER A 30 -30.10 -9.48 -49.33
N PHE A 31 -31.38 -9.62 -48.97
CA PHE A 31 -32.47 -9.90 -49.89
C PHE A 31 -33.49 -8.75 -49.81
N LEU A 32 -33.71 -8.08 -50.94
CA LEU A 32 -34.52 -6.87 -51.01
C LEU A 32 -35.58 -6.99 -52.10
N PRO A 33 -36.81 -7.43 -51.78
CA PRO A 33 -37.95 -7.23 -52.66
C PRO A 33 -38.24 -5.73 -52.83
N GLY A 34 -38.72 -5.36 -54.01
CA GLY A 34 -39.00 -3.96 -54.31
C GLY A 34 -40.08 -3.76 -55.37
N VAL A 35 -40.59 -2.54 -55.38
CA VAL A 35 -41.52 -2.03 -56.39
C VAL A 35 -40.75 -1.05 -57.25
N SER A 36 -40.83 -1.21 -58.57
CA SER A 36 -40.11 -0.42 -59.55
C SER A 36 -41.07 0.54 -60.23
N VAL A 37 -40.78 1.84 -60.11
CA VAL A 37 -41.57 2.96 -60.65
C VAL A 37 -40.85 3.50 -61.88
N PRO A 38 -41.37 3.26 -63.10
CA PRO A 38 -40.82 3.85 -64.32
C PRO A 38 -40.95 5.37 -64.29
N ILE A 39 -39.89 6.06 -64.69
CA ILE A 39 -39.85 7.52 -64.91
C ILE A 39 -39.35 7.87 -66.32
N GLY A 40 -38.96 6.87 -67.11
CA GLY A 40 -38.58 6.99 -68.51
C GLY A 40 -38.29 5.63 -69.15
N PRO A 41 -38.01 5.57 -70.46
CA PRO A 41 -37.88 6.71 -71.38
C PRO A 41 -39.22 7.42 -71.64
N MET A 42 -39.16 8.74 -71.85
CA MET A 42 -40.30 9.54 -72.27
C MET A 42 -40.38 9.54 -73.79
N ILE A 43 -41.57 9.30 -74.36
CA ILE A 43 -41.85 9.41 -75.79
C ILE A 43 -42.92 10.49 -75.93
N ASP A 44 -42.66 11.53 -76.71
CA ASP A 44 -43.54 12.70 -76.89
C ASP A 44 -44.02 13.36 -75.58
N GLY A 45 -43.22 13.27 -74.51
CA GLY A 45 -43.51 13.87 -73.20
C GLY A 45 -44.26 12.96 -72.21
N ASP A 46 -44.72 11.79 -72.64
CA ASP A 46 -45.41 10.81 -71.80
C ASP A 46 -44.52 9.60 -71.44
N ILE A 47 -44.76 9.02 -70.26
CA ILE A 47 -44.15 7.74 -69.86
C ILE A 47 -44.97 6.62 -70.52
N VAL A 48 -44.63 6.30 -71.77
CA VAL A 48 -45.46 5.40 -72.58
C VAL A 48 -45.04 3.93 -72.46
N ALA A 49 -43.80 3.63 -72.04
CA ALA A 49 -43.25 2.28 -72.23
C ALA A 49 -43.65 1.24 -71.16
N TYR A 50 -43.70 1.61 -69.87
CA TYR A 50 -43.87 0.64 -68.77
C TYR A 50 -44.85 1.14 -67.70
N SER A 51 -45.50 0.18 -67.05
CA SER A 51 -46.29 0.38 -65.83
C SER A 51 -45.50 0.00 -64.58
N LEU A 52 -46.10 0.17 -63.40
CA LEU A 52 -45.51 -0.25 -62.13
C LEU A 52 -45.14 -1.74 -62.17
N GLY A 53 -43.88 -2.02 -61.87
CA GLY A 53 -43.34 -3.38 -61.84
C GLY A 53 -42.87 -3.81 -60.46
N GLY A 54 -42.46 -5.06 -60.38
CA GLY A 54 -41.98 -5.67 -59.13
C GLY A 54 -40.73 -6.50 -59.37
N GLY A 55 -39.89 -6.57 -58.36
CA GLY A 55 -38.60 -7.24 -58.46
C GLY A 55 -37.96 -7.56 -57.13
N GLY A 56 -36.74 -8.07 -57.20
CA GLY A 56 -35.92 -8.37 -56.03
C GLY A 56 -34.44 -8.26 -56.34
N SER A 57 -33.68 -7.87 -55.33
CA SER A 57 -32.21 -7.79 -55.39
C SER A 57 -31.61 -8.74 -54.37
N LEU A 58 -30.67 -9.57 -54.81
CA LEU A 58 -29.75 -10.29 -53.94
C LEU A 58 -28.43 -9.52 -53.93
N ARG A 59 -27.93 -9.19 -52.74
CA ARG A 59 -26.71 -8.40 -52.59
C ARG A 59 -25.71 -9.08 -51.68
N GLY A 60 -24.44 -9.03 -52.09
CA GLY A 60 -23.29 -9.31 -51.24
C GLY A 60 -22.49 -8.04 -51.04
N GLU A 61 -22.20 -7.68 -49.80
CA GLU A 61 -21.44 -6.49 -49.45
C GLU A 61 -20.20 -6.84 -48.66
N VAL A 62 -19.15 -6.03 -48.86
CA VAL A 62 -17.86 -6.16 -48.19
C VAL A 62 -17.45 -4.80 -47.65
N VAL A 63 -17.14 -4.74 -46.35
CA VAL A 63 -16.65 -3.53 -45.68
C VAL A 63 -15.14 -3.67 -45.42
N PRO A 64 -14.30 -2.79 -45.99
CA PRO A 64 -12.86 -2.82 -45.72
C PRO A 64 -12.56 -2.41 -44.27
N GLY A 65 -11.72 -3.18 -43.58
CA GLY A 65 -11.39 -2.95 -42.17
C GLY A 65 -10.74 -1.58 -41.88
N PHE A 66 -9.97 -1.03 -42.84
CA PHE A 66 -9.29 0.26 -42.73
C PHE A 66 -10.20 1.48 -42.97
N ALA A 67 -11.37 1.29 -43.60
CA ALA A 67 -12.29 2.37 -43.96
C ALA A 67 -13.73 1.91 -43.79
N ARG A 68 -14.17 1.73 -42.53
CA ARG A 68 -15.52 1.23 -42.20
C ARG A 68 -16.67 2.12 -42.66
N PHE A 69 -16.39 3.35 -43.07
CA PHE A 69 -17.37 4.25 -43.67
C PHE A 69 -17.61 3.98 -45.16
N LEU A 70 -16.81 3.12 -45.81
CA LEU A 70 -16.97 2.69 -47.21
C LEU A 70 -17.45 1.24 -47.27
N PHE A 71 -18.08 0.87 -48.38
CA PHE A 71 -18.39 -0.53 -48.69
C PHE A 71 -18.37 -0.77 -50.20
N GLY A 72 -17.99 -1.99 -50.59
CA GLY A 72 -18.20 -2.53 -51.92
C GLY A 72 -19.43 -3.44 -51.93
N ARG A 73 -20.19 -3.44 -53.02
CA ARG A 73 -21.41 -4.22 -53.19
C ARG A 73 -21.39 -4.91 -54.55
N VAL A 74 -21.81 -6.17 -54.57
CA VAL A 74 -22.16 -6.92 -55.78
C VAL A 74 -23.65 -7.24 -55.71
N SER A 75 -24.37 -7.01 -56.80
CA SER A 75 -25.81 -7.20 -56.89
C SER A 75 -26.19 -8.13 -58.05
N LEU A 76 -27.20 -8.95 -57.80
CA LEU A 76 -27.96 -9.66 -58.82
C LEU A 76 -29.43 -9.28 -58.66
N ASP A 77 -29.98 -8.59 -59.65
CA ASP A 77 -31.34 -8.10 -59.66
C ASP A 77 -32.20 -8.88 -60.65
N TYR A 78 -33.47 -9.03 -60.29
CA TYR A 78 -34.54 -9.41 -61.21
C TYR A 78 -35.69 -8.41 -61.08
N ASP A 79 -36.09 -7.80 -62.20
CA ASP A 79 -37.24 -6.89 -62.26
C ASP A 79 -38.20 -7.36 -63.37
N TYR A 80 -39.51 -7.34 -63.12
CA TYR A 80 -40.55 -7.55 -64.13
C TYR A 80 -41.36 -6.26 -64.28
N LEU A 81 -41.35 -5.69 -65.48
CA LEU A 81 -42.07 -4.45 -65.82
C LEU A 81 -43.14 -4.75 -66.89
N PRO A 82 -44.44 -4.62 -66.58
CA PRO A 82 -45.48 -4.77 -67.59
C PRO A 82 -45.45 -3.59 -68.57
N LEU A 83 -45.66 -3.87 -69.87
CA LEU A 83 -45.72 -2.84 -70.91
C LEU A 83 -47.09 -2.16 -70.87
N ASN A 84 -47.14 -0.83 -71.08
CA ASN A 84 -48.42 -0.14 -71.16
C ASN A 84 -49.18 -0.57 -72.42
N ASN A 85 -50.49 -0.76 -72.30
CA ASN A 85 -51.40 -1.10 -73.41
C ASN A 85 -51.05 -2.40 -74.16
N ALA A 86 -50.34 -3.34 -73.53
CA ALA A 86 -50.03 -4.66 -74.08
C ALA A 86 -50.18 -5.76 -73.03
N ASP A 87 -50.67 -6.94 -73.42
CA ASP A 87 -50.69 -8.16 -72.59
C ASP A 87 -49.30 -8.83 -72.57
N ALA A 88 -48.25 -8.03 -72.37
CA ALA A 88 -46.87 -8.47 -72.34
C ALA A 88 -46.07 -7.67 -71.31
N GLY A 89 -44.97 -8.25 -70.83
CA GLY A 89 -44.07 -7.60 -69.89
C GLY A 89 -42.62 -7.95 -70.19
N MET A 90 -41.73 -7.07 -69.76
CA MET A 90 -40.30 -7.22 -69.94
C MET A 90 -39.67 -7.68 -68.63
N SER A 91 -38.89 -8.76 -68.70
CA SER A 91 -38.09 -9.24 -67.57
C SER A 91 -36.67 -8.74 -67.73
N PHE A 92 -36.09 -8.25 -66.63
CA PHE A 92 -34.73 -7.76 -66.56
C PHE A 92 -33.95 -8.60 -65.56
N VAL A 93 -32.81 -9.13 -65.99
CA VAL A 93 -31.80 -9.71 -65.10
C VAL A 93 -30.58 -8.80 -65.18
N ALA A 94 -30.15 -8.24 -64.05
CA ALA A 94 -28.99 -7.35 -64.01
C ALA A 94 -27.96 -7.82 -63.00
N GLY A 95 -26.70 -7.84 -63.40
CA GLY A 95 -25.56 -8.13 -62.53
C GLY A 95 -24.59 -6.95 -62.55
N GLY A 96 -24.19 -6.48 -61.39
CA GLY A 96 -23.34 -5.30 -61.30
C GLY A 96 -22.59 -5.16 -59.98
N GLY A 97 -21.76 -4.12 -59.93
CA GLY A 97 -21.01 -3.72 -58.75
C GLY A 97 -21.25 -2.25 -58.42
N SER A 98 -21.25 -1.92 -57.14
CA SER A 98 -21.33 -0.55 -56.66
C SER A 98 -20.38 -0.32 -55.48
N ILE A 99 -20.01 0.95 -55.30
CA ILE A 99 -19.27 1.43 -54.13
C ILE A 99 -20.17 2.41 -53.41
N GLY A 100 -20.13 2.39 -52.08
CA GLY A 100 -20.94 3.28 -51.27
C GLY A 100 -20.25 3.75 -50.01
N ALA A 101 -20.90 4.72 -49.38
CA ALA A 101 -20.54 5.25 -48.07
C ALA A 101 -21.66 5.01 -47.07
N SER A 102 -21.30 4.80 -45.81
CA SER A 102 -22.23 4.60 -44.70
C SER A 102 -21.94 5.55 -43.54
N PHE A 103 -23.01 5.97 -42.88
CA PHE A 103 -22.99 6.82 -41.69
C PHE A 103 -24.00 6.29 -40.68
N SER A 104 -23.56 6.06 -39.43
CA SER A 104 -24.43 5.58 -38.35
C SER A 104 -24.55 6.62 -37.25
N PRO A 105 -25.66 7.38 -37.18
CA PRO A 105 -25.84 8.39 -36.14
C PRO A 105 -25.96 7.79 -34.73
N ASN A 106 -26.38 6.53 -34.63
CA ASN A 106 -26.37 5.75 -33.39
C ASN A 106 -26.16 4.26 -33.71
N PRO A 107 -25.95 3.39 -32.70
CA PRO A 107 -25.67 1.97 -32.93
C PRO A 107 -26.77 1.17 -33.65
N ARG A 108 -28.03 1.64 -33.64
CA ARG A 108 -29.18 0.98 -34.25
C ARG A 108 -29.50 1.48 -35.66
N ILE A 109 -29.11 2.70 -36.02
CA ILE A 109 -29.48 3.33 -37.28
C ILE A 109 -28.25 3.43 -38.19
N GLY A 110 -28.41 3.04 -39.46
CA GLY A 110 -27.44 3.25 -40.52
C GLY A 110 -28.07 4.00 -41.68
N LEU A 111 -27.37 4.99 -42.22
CA LEU A 111 -27.66 5.66 -43.47
C LEU A 111 -26.60 5.23 -44.47
N ARG A 112 -27.01 4.85 -45.69
CA ARG A 112 -26.08 4.47 -46.76
C ARG A 112 -26.41 5.18 -48.05
N ALA A 113 -25.39 5.46 -48.84
CA ALA A 113 -25.50 5.91 -50.21
C ALA A 113 -24.54 5.08 -51.08
N SER A 114 -24.94 4.75 -52.30
CA SER A 114 -24.14 3.94 -53.23
C SER A 114 -24.38 4.38 -54.67
N ALA A 115 -23.35 4.19 -55.51
CA ALA A 115 -23.44 4.35 -56.95
C ALA A 115 -22.64 3.26 -57.65
N GLY A 116 -23.08 2.86 -58.83
CA GLY A 116 -22.42 1.81 -59.59
C GLY A 116 -23.08 1.51 -60.91
N GLY A 117 -22.87 0.30 -61.39
CA GLY A 117 -23.38 -0.15 -62.68
C GLY A 117 -22.96 -1.57 -63.00
N GLY A 118 -23.33 -2.01 -64.19
CA GLY A 118 -23.04 -3.37 -64.62
C GLY A 118 -23.66 -3.67 -65.97
N LEU A 119 -23.99 -4.93 -66.19
CA LEU A 119 -24.65 -5.41 -67.39
C LEU A 119 -26.05 -5.92 -67.05
N TYR A 120 -27.01 -5.64 -67.92
CA TYR A 120 -28.34 -6.22 -67.83
C TYR A 120 -28.66 -7.02 -69.10
N MET A 121 -29.57 -7.97 -68.94
CA MET A 121 -30.26 -8.66 -70.02
C MET A 121 -31.76 -8.41 -69.87
N ALA A 122 -32.38 -7.82 -70.89
CA ALA A 122 -33.81 -7.68 -70.97
C ALA A 122 -34.38 -8.72 -71.93
N THR A 123 -35.51 -9.33 -71.57
CA THR A 123 -36.19 -10.35 -72.38
C THR A 123 -37.66 -9.98 -72.57
N LEU A 124 -38.14 -10.07 -73.80
CA LEU A 124 -39.55 -9.91 -74.18
C LEU A 124 -39.90 -11.06 -75.13
N GLY A 125 -40.72 -12.02 -74.66
CA GLY A 125 -40.94 -13.26 -75.40
C GLY A 125 -39.63 -14.05 -75.54
N ASP A 126 -39.27 -14.43 -76.78
CA ASP A 126 -38.03 -15.16 -77.11
C ASP A 126 -36.85 -14.23 -77.42
N ASP A 127 -37.09 -12.92 -77.56
CA ASP A 127 -36.06 -11.93 -77.87
C ASP A 127 -35.32 -11.47 -76.61
N SER A 128 -34.02 -11.21 -76.75
CA SER A 128 -33.21 -10.67 -75.66
C SER A 128 -32.20 -9.64 -76.12
N ILE A 129 -31.99 -8.61 -75.31
CA ILE A 129 -30.94 -7.60 -75.51
C ILE A 129 -30.07 -7.49 -74.27
N ARG A 130 -28.80 -7.14 -74.46
CA ARG A 130 -27.81 -7.01 -73.38
C ARG A 130 -27.04 -5.72 -73.53
N ASN A 131 -27.04 -4.91 -72.48
CA ASN A 131 -26.42 -3.59 -72.50
C ASN A 131 -25.93 -3.20 -71.09
N PRO A 132 -25.10 -2.15 -70.98
CA PRO A 132 -24.71 -1.62 -69.68
C PRO A 132 -25.86 -0.89 -68.97
N PHE A 133 -25.73 -0.76 -67.66
CA PHE A 133 -26.57 0.12 -66.85
C PHE A 133 -25.75 0.89 -65.82
N VAL A 134 -26.32 2.00 -65.33
CA VAL A 134 -25.85 2.69 -64.12
C VAL A 134 -26.96 2.74 -63.08
N GLU A 135 -26.55 2.76 -61.82
CA GLU A 135 -27.45 2.87 -60.67
C GLU A 135 -26.90 3.81 -59.60
N GLY A 136 -27.82 4.39 -58.82
CA GLY A 136 -27.52 5.14 -57.61
C GLY A 136 -28.62 4.92 -56.59
N GLY A 137 -28.29 4.81 -55.31
CA GLY A 137 -29.30 4.53 -54.29
C GLY A 137 -28.89 4.93 -52.88
N GLY A 138 -29.89 5.08 -52.03
CA GLY A 138 -29.73 5.37 -50.61
C GLY A 138 -30.58 4.42 -49.77
N GLU A 139 -30.10 4.11 -48.57
CA GLU A 139 -30.75 3.16 -47.65
C GLU A 139 -30.77 3.68 -46.22
N PHE A 140 -31.90 3.44 -45.55
CA PHE A 140 -32.08 3.57 -44.11
C PHE A 140 -32.14 2.18 -43.50
N LEU A 141 -31.24 1.88 -42.58
CA LEU A 141 -31.08 0.58 -41.93
C LEU A 141 -31.39 0.69 -40.45
N VAL A 142 -32.17 -0.27 -39.95
CA VAL A 142 -32.43 -0.49 -38.53
C VAL A 142 -31.86 -1.85 -38.13
N ARG A 143 -30.85 -1.85 -37.26
CA ARG A 143 -30.30 -3.08 -36.68
C ARG A 143 -31.27 -3.63 -35.64
N LEU A 144 -31.77 -4.83 -35.89
CA LEU A 144 -32.62 -5.57 -34.94
C LEU A 144 -31.79 -6.36 -33.93
N GLY A 145 -30.57 -6.74 -34.31
CA GLY A 145 -29.62 -7.43 -33.47
C GLY A 145 -28.22 -7.42 -34.07
N PRO A 146 -27.29 -8.22 -33.52
CA PRO A 146 -25.89 -8.29 -33.95
C PRO A 146 -25.71 -8.67 -35.42
N SER A 147 -26.56 -9.58 -35.91
CA SER A 147 -26.45 -10.15 -37.25
C SER A 147 -27.61 -9.80 -38.17
N LEU A 148 -28.69 -9.19 -37.67
CA LEU A 148 -29.90 -8.95 -38.44
C LEU A 148 -30.27 -7.46 -38.49
N SER A 149 -30.50 -6.96 -39.70
CA SER A 149 -30.99 -5.61 -39.95
C SER A 149 -32.15 -5.60 -40.93
N VAL A 150 -33.08 -4.67 -40.75
CA VAL A 150 -34.14 -4.34 -41.72
C VAL A 150 -33.76 -3.03 -42.39
N GLY A 151 -33.91 -2.95 -43.71
CA GLY A 151 -33.59 -1.76 -44.49
C GLY A 151 -34.72 -1.30 -45.38
N LEU A 152 -34.92 0.01 -45.47
CA LEU A 152 -35.71 0.67 -46.49
C LEU A 152 -34.76 1.40 -47.44
N GLY A 153 -34.81 1.06 -48.73
CA GLY A 153 -33.94 1.60 -49.76
C GLY A 153 -34.70 2.27 -50.90
N GLY A 154 -34.13 3.34 -51.44
CA GLY A 154 -34.52 3.93 -52.72
C GLY A 154 -33.37 3.78 -53.72
N ARG A 155 -33.65 3.35 -54.94
CA ARG A 155 -32.64 3.16 -55.99
C ARG A 155 -33.12 3.69 -57.32
N TYR A 156 -32.32 4.54 -57.96
CA TYR A 156 -32.44 4.94 -59.35
C TYR A 156 -31.63 4.00 -60.26
N LYS A 157 -32.19 3.62 -61.41
CA LYS A 157 -31.53 2.78 -62.42
C LYS A 157 -31.75 3.36 -63.81
N HIS A 158 -30.70 3.36 -64.62
CA HIS A 158 -30.72 3.76 -66.02
C HIS A 158 -30.14 2.63 -66.89
N LEU A 159 -31.00 2.00 -67.69
CA LEU A 159 -30.65 0.92 -68.61
C LEU A 159 -30.40 1.49 -70.00
N PHE A 160 -29.18 1.39 -70.52
CA PHE A 160 -28.80 1.98 -71.80
C PHE A 160 -29.17 1.10 -72.99
N ILE A 161 -29.51 1.71 -74.11
CA ILE A 161 -29.50 1.13 -75.46
C ILE A 161 -28.70 2.06 -76.38
N PRO A 162 -28.24 1.63 -77.57
CA PRO A 162 -27.43 2.46 -78.45
C PRO A 162 -28.02 3.85 -78.77
N GLU A 163 -29.34 3.95 -78.81
CA GLU A 163 -30.09 5.15 -79.20
C GLU A 163 -30.69 5.92 -78.00
N GLY A 164 -30.38 5.53 -76.75
CA GLY A 164 -30.91 6.21 -75.56
C GLY A 164 -31.06 5.31 -74.34
N ALA A 165 -32.21 5.36 -73.69
CA ALA A 165 -32.51 4.56 -72.49
C ALA A 165 -33.62 3.56 -72.77
N LEU A 166 -33.40 2.29 -72.47
CA LEU A 166 -34.45 1.28 -72.48
C LEU A 166 -35.39 1.45 -71.30
N TYR A 167 -34.85 1.85 -70.14
CA TYR A 167 -35.60 2.06 -68.92
C TYR A 167 -34.89 3.07 -68.02
N GLN A 168 -35.67 3.97 -67.43
CA GLN A 168 -35.24 4.81 -66.32
C GLN A 168 -36.29 4.69 -65.21
N GLY A 169 -35.84 4.42 -63.98
CA GLY A 169 -36.79 4.12 -62.91
C GLY A 169 -36.23 4.34 -61.53
N VAL A 170 -37.15 4.54 -60.58
CA VAL A 170 -36.87 4.53 -59.15
C VAL A 170 -37.55 3.32 -58.52
N SER A 171 -36.80 2.50 -57.80
CA SER A 171 -37.34 1.39 -57.02
C SER A 171 -37.31 1.69 -55.53
N VAL A 172 -38.40 1.36 -54.83
CA VAL A 172 -38.45 1.35 -53.36
C VAL A 172 -38.33 -0.10 -52.90
N GLN A 173 -37.42 -0.35 -51.97
CA GLN A 173 -37.00 -1.68 -51.55
C GLN A 173 -37.12 -1.83 -50.04
N LEU A 174 -37.71 -2.92 -49.57
CA LEU A 174 -37.77 -3.27 -48.15
C LEU A 174 -37.07 -4.62 -47.97
N GLY A 175 -35.91 -4.64 -47.33
CA GLY A 175 -35.03 -5.80 -47.31
C GLY A 175 -34.57 -6.23 -45.93
N LEU A 176 -34.26 -7.51 -45.80
CA LEU A 176 -33.53 -8.07 -44.66
C LEU A 176 -32.06 -8.21 -45.04
N SER A 177 -31.19 -7.83 -44.12
CA SER A 177 -29.73 -7.98 -44.25
C SER A 177 -29.21 -8.82 -43.11
N TYR A 178 -28.39 -9.82 -43.45
CA TYR A 178 -27.74 -10.73 -42.53
C TYR A 178 -26.22 -10.59 -42.59
N ASP A 179 -25.61 -10.23 -41.47
CA ASP A 179 -24.16 -10.11 -41.32
C ASP A 179 -23.55 -11.49 -40.99
N LEU A 180 -22.76 -12.03 -41.92
CA LEU A 180 -22.10 -13.33 -41.79
C LEU A 180 -20.88 -13.28 -40.88
N ALA A 181 -20.27 -12.11 -40.66
CA ALA A 181 -19.17 -11.95 -39.72
C ALA A 181 -19.70 -11.80 -38.28
N GLY A 182 -20.81 -11.07 -38.12
CA GLY A 182 -21.54 -10.95 -36.86
C GLY A 182 -22.12 -12.28 -36.35
N SER A 183 -22.35 -13.27 -37.22
CA SER A 183 -22.80 -14.62 -36.82
C SER A 183 -21.67 -15.56 -36.39
N ARG A 184 -20.40 -15.21 -36.67
CA ARG A 184 -19.20 -15.99 -36.31
C ARG A 184 -18.42 -15.42 -35.13
N LYS A 185 -18.48 -14.10 -34.90
CA LYS A 185 -17.86 -13.44 -33.73
C LYS A 185 -18.69 -13.73 -32.48
N GLY A 186 -18.02 -14.06 -31.39
CA GLY A 186 -18.66 -14.45 -30.13
C GLY A 186 -19.68 -13.41 -29.69
N THR A 187 -20.79 -13.86 -29.09
CA THR A 187 -21.80 -12.96 -28.51
C THR A 187 -21.47 -12.67 -27.06
N ASP A 188 -20.19 -12.52 -26.73
CA ASP A 188 -19.80 -12.50 -25.34
C ASP A 188 -18.58 -11.61 -25.04
N ILE A 189 -18.57 -11.08 -23.83
CA ILE A 189 -17.41 -10.39 -23.24
C ILE A 189 -16.62 -11.40 -22.43
N ARG A 190 -15.31 -11.52 -22.65
CA ARG A 190 -14.48 -12.44 -21.87
C ARG A 190 -13.62 -11.67 -20.88
N LEU A 191 -13.64 -12.10 -19.63
CA LEU A 191 -12.81 -11.58 -18.55
C LEU A 191 -11.85 -12.70 -18.12
N VAL A 192 -10.55 -12.39 -18.10
CA VAL A 192 -9.52 -13.30 -17.61
C VAL A 192 -8.92 -12.66 -16.36
N PRO A 193 -9.35 -13.08 -15.15
CA PRO A 193 -8.84 -12.55 -13.90
C PRO A 193 -7.47 -13.15 -13.57
N ASP A 194 -6.58 -12.30 -13.06
CA ASP A 194 -5.32 -12.67 -12.43
C ASP A 194 -5.24 -11.94 -11.08
N LEU A 195 -5.86 -12.56 -10.07
CA LEU A 195 -6.03 -11.97 -8.74
C LEU A 195 -5.05 -12.62 -7.77
N GLY A 196 -4.37 -11.80 -6.97
CA GLY A 196 -3.51 -12.28 -5.90
C GLY A 196 -4.28 -12.82 -4.70
N SER A 197 -3.53 -13.35 -3.73
CA SER A 197 -4.05 -13.66 -2.40
C SER A 197 -4.39 -12.39 -1.64
N VAL A 198 -5.50 -12.41 -0.90
CA VAL A 198 -5.91 -11.33 -0.01
C VAL A 198 -5.39 -11.61 1.39
N PHE A 199 -4.49 -10.76 1.86
CA PHE A 199 -4.03 -10.74 3.24
C PHE A 199 -4.92 -9.81 4.08
N PRO A 200 -5.70 -10.34 5.04
CA PRO A 200 -6.68 -9.53 5.76
C PRO A 200 -6.10 -8.35 6.53
N LEU A 201 -4.85 -8.42 7.01
CA LEU A 201 -4.19 -7.31 7.69
C LEU A 201 -4.09 -6.05 6.81
N PHE A 202 -3.97 -6.22 5.49
CA PHE A 202 -3.85 -5.11 4.55
C PHE A 202 -5.20 -4.75 3.90
N TYR A 203 -6.33 -5.06 4.52
CA TYR A 203 -7.64 -4.87 3.87
C TYR A 203 -7.90 -3.42 3.40
N SER A 204 -7.37 -2.42 4.10
CA SER A 204 -7.44 -1.00 3.73
C SER A 204 -6.50 -0.59 2.57
N TYR A 205 -5.46 -1.39 2.32
CA TYR A 205 -4.50 -1.17 1.22
C TYR A 205 -5.16 -1.39 -0.15
N TYR A 206 -6.06 -2.38 -0.26
CA TYR A 206 -6.67 -2.79 -1.53
C TYR A 206 -7.65 -1.78 -2.15
N ASP A 207 -8.05 -0.72 -1.42
CA ASP A 207 -8.90 0.34 -1.97
C ASP A 207 -8.12 1.28 -2.91
N LYS A 208 -6.82 1.45 -2.64
CA LYS A 208 -5.93 2.35 -3.39
C LYS A 208 -4.85 1.62 -4.18
N ASN A 209 -4.65 0.34 -3.90
CA ASN A 209 -3.65 -0.50 -4.54
C ASN A 209 -4.33 -1.76 -5.08
N PRO A 210 -3.99 -2.22 -6.28
CA PRO A 210 -4.69 -3.33 -6.89
C PRO A 210 -4.42 -4.66 -6.16
N LEU A 211 -5.46 -5.45 -5.98
CA LEU A 211 -5.43 -6.86 -5.57
C LEU A 211 -4.82 -7.76 -6.68
N GLY A 212 -4.91 -7.29 -7.92
CA GLY A 212 -4.47 -7.99 -9.11
C GLY A 212 -4.99 -7.27 -10.35
N THR A 213 -5.05 -7.99 -11.46
CA THR A 213 -5.53 -7.46 -12.73
C THR A 213 -6.64 -8.32 -13.31
N VAL A 214 -7.42 -7.74 -14.21
CA VAL A 214 -8.31 -8.48 -15.09
C VAL A 214 -8.10 -8.01 -16.52
N THR A 215 -7.95 -8.96 -17.44
CA THR A 215 -7.95 -8.65 -18.87
C THR A 215 -9.35 -8.82 -19.43
N LEU A 216 -9.93 -7.71 -19.89
CA LEU A 216 -11.19 -7.64 -20.61
C LEU A 216 -10.94 -7.80 -22.12
N TYR A 217 -11.65 -8.73 -22.75
CA TYR A 217 -11.68 -8.91 -24.20
C TYR A 217 -13.08 -8.57 -24.72
N ASN A 218 -13.15 -7.64 -25.67
CA ASN A 218 -14.37 -7.38 -26.41
C ASN A 218 -14.51 -8.36 -27.59
N ASP A 219 -14.98 -9.57 -27.31
CA ASP A 219 -15.21 -10.60 -28.32
C ASP A 219 -16.58 -10.41 -29.05
N GLU A 220 -17.35 -9.38 -28.69
CA GLU A 220 -18.63 -9.01 -29.31
C GLU A 220 -18.50 -8.50 -30.75
N SER A 221 -19.62 -8.54 -31.48
CA SER A 221 -19.72 -8.06 -32.87
C SER A 221 -19.65 -6.53 -33.03
N ILE A 222 -19.89 -5.76 -31.97
CA ILE A 222 -19.91 -4.29 -31.98
C ILE A 222 -19.09 -3.69 -30.83
N PRO A 223 -18.66 -2.42 -30.94
CA PRO A 223 -17.98 -1.73 -29.84
C PRO A 223 -18.86 -1.65 -28.59
N LEU A 224 -18.24 -1.77 -27.42
CA LEU A 224 -18.88 -1.54 -26.13
C LEU A 224 -18.75 -0.06 -25.80
N ASP A 225 -19.85 0.59 -25.40
CA ASP A 225 -19.85 2.00 -24.98
C ASP A 225 -20.11 2.09 -23.47
N ASN A 226 -19.51 3.09 -22.80
CA ASN A 226 -19.63 3.36 -21.36
C ASN A 226 -19.43 2.11 -20.49
N VAL A 227 -18.27 1.47 -20.64
CA VAL A 227 -17.90 0.27 -19.91
C VAL A 227 -17.44 0.65 -18.51
N ARG A 228 -18.08 0.10 -17.48
CA ARG A 228 -17.68 0.21 -16.07
C ARG A 228 -17.41 -1.18 -15.54
N ILE A 229 -16.25 -1.36 -14.92
CA ILE A 229 -15.81 -2.63 -14.34
C ILE A 229 -15.68 -2.44 -12.83
N SER A 230 -16.32 -3.32 -12.07
CA SER A 230 -16.34 -3.30 -10.61
C SER A 230 -16.03 -4.68 -10.04
N PHE A 231 -15.50 -4.70 -8.83
CA PHE A 231 -15.28 -5.93 -8.07
C PHE A 231 -16.13 -5.94 -6.80
N PHE A 232 -16.69 -7.11 -6.46
CA PHE A 232 -17.52 -7.26 -5.27
C PHE A 232 -17.38 -8.64 -4.62
N ALA A 233 -16.94 -8.70 -3.38
CA ALA A 233 -16.94 -9.91 -2.55
C ALA A 233 -17.97 -9.73 -1.42
N LYS A 234 -19.20 -10.22 -1.65
CA LYS A 234 -20.37 -9.98 -0.78
C LYS A 234 -20.12 -10.23 0.72
N GLN A 235 -19.28 -11.21 1.05
CA GLN A 235 -19.00 -11.56 2.45
C GLN A 235 -18.15 -10.50 3.18
N TYR A 236 -17.36 -9.72 2.44
CA TYR A 236 -16.34 -8.83 2.98
C TYR A 236 -16.43 -7.40 2.44
N MET A 237 -17.48 -7.07 1.68
CA MET A 237 -17.69 -5.75 1.09
C MET A 237 -19.15 -5.36 1.22
N ASP A 238 -19.41 -4.08 1.51
CA ASP A 238 -20.77 -3.57 1.65
C ASP A 238 -21.37 -3.16 0.30
N ALA A 239 -20.53 -2.77 -0.68
CA ALA A 239 -20.91 -2.43 -2.04
C ALA A 239 -19.79 -2.72 -3.05
N PRO A 240 -20.10 -2.90 -4.35
CA PRO A 240 -19.09 -3.07 -5.40
C PRO A 240 -18.12 -1.88 -5.50
N ARG A 241 -16.82 -2.16 -5.65
CA ARG A 241 -15.79 -1.15 -5.88
C ARG A 241 -15.50 -1.02 -7.36
N VAL A 242 -15.77 0.17 -7.93
CA VAL A 242 -15.41 0.48 -9.32
C VAL A 242 -13.91 0.44 -9.48
N SER A 243 -13.43 -0.32 -10.45
CA SER A 243 -12.01 -0.53 -10.74
C SER A 243 -11.54 0.29 -11.94
N ALA A 244 -12.36 0.38 -13.00
CA ALA A 244 -12.07 1.22 -14.16
C ALA A 244 -13.36 1.59 -14.92
N GLU A 245 -13.27 2.69 -15.68
CA GLU A 245 -14.30 3.13 -16.62
C GLU A 245 -13.67 3.46 -17.97
N PHE A 246 -14.33 3.04 -19.05
CA PHE A 246 -13.93 3.33 -20.41
C PHE A 246 -15.12 3.87 -21.20
N ARG A 247 -14.89 4.98 -21.92
CA ARG A 247 -15.94 5.53 -22.80
C ARG A 247 -16.31 4.57 -23.93
N ARG A 248 -15.33 3.87 -24.48
CA ARG A 248 -15.52 2.94 -25.60
C ARG A 248 -14.43 1.89 -25.67
N ILE A 249 -14.80 0.66 -26.03
CA ILE A 249 -13.88 -0.44 -26.32
C ILE A 249 -14.26 -1.00 -27.71
N ALA A 250 -13.32 -0.97 -28.64
CA ALA A 250 -13.51 -1.42 -30.01
C ALA A 250 -13.65 -2.95 -30.09
N VAL A 251 -14.18 -3.43 -31.21
CA VAL A 251 -14.34 -4.88 -31.48
C VAL A 251 -12.97 -5.55 -31.53
N GLY A 252 -12.80 -6.65 -30.81
CA GLY A 252 -11.55 -7.41 -30.71
C GLY A 252 -10.46 -6.73 -29.88
N GLU A 253 -10.75 -5.58 -29.28
CA GLU A 253 -9.82 -4.88 -28.40
C GLU A 253 -9.73 -5.58 -27.03
N LYS A 254 -8.52 -5.60 -26.46
CA LYS A 254 -8.27 -6.05 -25.09
C LYS A 254 -7.85 -4.88 -24.21
N ARG A 255 -8.33 -4.88 -22.96
CA ARG A 255 -7.98 -3.88 -21.94
C ARG A 255 -7.60 -4.58 -20.64
N GLU A 256 -6.43 -4.23 -20.12
CA GLU A 256 -5.98 -4.65 -18.80
C GLU A 256 -6.47 -3.63 -17.76
N VAL A 257 -7.04 -4.14 -16.67
CA VAL A 257 -7.73 -3.34 -15.67
C VAL A 257 -7.21 -3.73 -14.29
N PRO A 258 -6.67 -2.79 -13.49
CA PRO A 258 -6.33 -3.06 -12.11
C PRO A 258 -7.60 -3.30 -11.30
N VAL A 259 -7.61 -4.30 -10.42
CA VAL A 259 -8.77 -4.64 -9.60
C VAL A 259 -8.59 -4.11 -8.18
N TYR A 260 -9.47 -3.21 -7.75
CA TYR A 260 -9.47 -2.65 -6.38
C TYR A 260 -10.61 -3.23 -5.55
N ALA A 261 -10.41 -3.32 -4.25
CA ALA A 261 -11.40 -3.86 -3.31
C ALA A 261 -11.49 -2.98 -2.06
N LEU A 262 -12.71 -2.60 -1.68
CA LEU A 262 -12.99 -1.90 -0.43
C LEU A 262 -13.58 -2.89 0.58
N PHE A 263 -12.71 -3.57 1.31
CA PHE A 263 -13.10 -4.56 2.28
C PHE A 263 -13.56 -3.93 3.61
N ASN A 264 -14.51 -4.56 4.29
CA ASN A 264 -14.93 -4.25 5.65
C ASN A 264 -14.14 -5.06 6.70
N ASP A 265 -14.36 -4.78 7.98
CA ASP A 265 -13.62 -5.37 9.11
C ASP A 265 -13.84 -6.89 9.27
N MET A 266 -14.90 -7.45 8.68
CA MET A 266 -15.19 -8.89 8.73
C MET A 266 -14.10 -9.74 8.11
N ILE A 267 -13.37 -9.23 7.10
CA ILE A 267 -12.28 -9.98 6.47
C ILE A 267 -11.16 -10.28 7.46
N PHE A 268 -10.94 -9.39 8.42
CA PHE A 268 -9.90 -9.53 9.44
C PHE A 268 -10.23 -10.62 10.48
N ARG A 269 -11.46 -11.14 10.49
CA ARG A 269 -11.87 -12.25 11.38
C ARG A 269 -11.45 -13.64 10.86
N VAL A 270 -10.83 -13.72 9.69
CA VAL A 270 -10.36 -14.98 9.10
C VAL A 270 -9.13 -15.49 9.86
N THR A 271 -9.29 -16.56 10.63
CA THR A 271 -8.22 -17.18 11.44
C THR A 271 -7.53 -18.35 10.75
N GLU A 272 -8.13 -18.90 9.70
CA GLU A 272 -7.57 -19.96 8.86
C GLU A 272 -7.77 -19.56 7.40
N GLY A 273 -6.78 -19.86 6.55
CA GLY A 273 -6.88 -19.56 5.12
C GLY A 273 -8.14 -20.17 4.50
N THR A 274 -8.87 -19.40 3.71
CA THR A 274 -10.15 -19.79 3.13
C THR A 274 -10.30 -19.29 1.70
N LYS A 275 -11.32 -19.80 1.01
CA LYS A 275 -11.70 -19.33 -0.33
C LYS A 275 -13.10 -18.74 -0.26
N THR A 276 -13.26 -17.54 -0.81
CA THR A 276 -14.57 -16.88 -0.90
C THR A 276 -14.91 -16.57 -2.35
N ALA A 277 -16.21 -16.49 -2.64
CA ALA A 277 -16.69 -16.06 -3.94
C ALA A 277 -16.66 -14.53 -4.03
N GLY A 278 -16.12 -14.03 -5.14
CA GLY A 278 -16.24 -12.64 -5.56
C GLY A 278 -16.86 -12.56 -6.95
N ASP A 279 -17.28 -11.37 -7.33
CA ASP A 279 -17.90 -11.07 -8.61
C ASP A 279 -17.15 -9.94 -9.30
N LEU A 280 -16.74 -10.17 -10.54
CA LEU A 280 -16.37 -9.11 -11.48
C LEU A 280 -17.62 -8.69 -12.25
N ILE A 281 -18.03 -7.44 -12.07
CA ILE A 281 -19.26 -6.89 -12.62
C ILE A 281 -18.87 -5.91 -13.73
N VAL A 282 -19.32 -6.18 -14.95
CA VAL A 282 -19.12 -5.31 -16.11
C VAL A 282 -20.47 -4.76 -16.55
N GLU A 283 -20.64 -3.45 -16.38
CA GLU A 283 -21.77 -2.70 -16.90
C GLU A 283 -21.35 -2.02 -18.19
N TYR A 284 -22.14 -2.16 -19.26
CA TYR A 284 -21.81 -1.58 -20.56
C TYR A 284 -23.07 -1.33 -21.38
N TYR A 285 -22.97 -0.50 -22.40
CA TYR A 285 -24.05 -0.29 -23.36
C TYR A 285 -23.81 -1.12 -24.63
N TYR A 286 -24.81 -1.92 -24.97
CA TYR A 286 -24.85 -2.75 -26.18
C TYR A 286 -26.09 -2.39 -27.00
N LEU A 287 -25.89 -1.92 -28.24
CA LEU A 287 -26.98 -1.39 -29.09
C LEU A 287 -27.88 -0.36 -28.38
N GLY A 288 -27.28 0.49 -27.54
CA GLY A 288 -27.98 1.53 -26.77
C GLY A 288 -28.78 1.04 -25.57
N ARG A 289 -28.70 -0.26 -25.23
CA ARG A 289 -29.28 -0.82 -24.00
C ARG A 289 -28.17 -1.07 -22.98
N GLN A 290 -28.41 -0.70 -21.73
CA GLN A 290 -27.51 -1.07 -20.63
C GLN A 290 -27.61 -2.58 -20.38
N THR A 291 -26.45 -3.23 -20.35
CA THR A 291 -26.25 -4.64 -20.07
C THR A 291 -25.31 -4.76 -18.88
N VAL A 292 -25.56 -5.76 -18.03
CA VAL A 292 -24.69 -6.10 -16.90
C VAL A 292 -24.28 -7.55 -17.06
N LYS A 293 -22.98 -7.80 -17.03
CA LYS A 293 -22.40 -9.14 -16.99
C LYS A 293 -21.66 -9.34 -15.67
N THR A 294 -21.95 -10.43 -14.98
CA THR A 294 -21.26 -10.83 -13.76
C THR A 294 -20.44 -12.08 -14.03
N VAL A 295 -19.15 -12.04 -13.72
CA VAL A 295 -18.24 -13.19 -13.80
C VAL A 295 -17.81 -13.56 -12.38
N PRO A 296 -18.19 -14.74 -11.88
CA PRO A 296 -17.76 -15.19 -10.57
C PRO A 296 -16.27 -15.50 -10.59
N VAL A 297 -15.58 -15.09 -9.53
CA VAL A 297 -14.17 -15.36 -9.27
C VAL A 297 -14.01 -15.96 -7.87
N THR A 298 -12.96 -16.74 -7.67
CA THR A 298 -12.60 -17.24 -6.34
C THR A 298 -11.46 -16.40 -5.80
N LEU A 299 -11.66 -15.76 -4.66
CA LEU A 299 -10.61 -15.11 -3.90
C LEU A 299 -10.02 -16.10 -2.90
N GLU A 300 -8.70 -16.15 -2.84
CA GLU A 300 -7.98 -16.78 -1.75
C GLU A 300 -7.75 -15.74 -0.66
N VAL A 301 -8.30 -15.98 0.53
CA VAL A 301 -8.17 -15.11 1.70
C VAL A 301 -7.28 -15.82 2.70
N GLN A 302 -6.13 -15.23 2.98
CA GLN A 302 -5.14 -15.80 3.89
C GLN A 302 -5.58 -15.61 5.35
N ASN A 303 -4.84 -16.24 6.27
CA ASN A 303 -4.95 -15.96 7.69
C ASN A 303 -4.72 -14.47 7.98
N ARG A 304 -5.45 -13.87 8.94
CA ARG A 304 -5.23 -12.48 9.39
C ARG A 304 -3.80 -12.18 9.86
N ASN A 305 -3.07 -13.21 10.31
CA ASN A 305 -1.68 -13.15 10.74
C ASN A 305 -0.69 -13.40 9.59
N ALA A 306 -1.18 -13.61 8.37
CA ALA A 306 -0.33 -13.90 7.21
C ALA A 306 0.12 -12.63 6.49
N MET A 307 1.35 -12.65 5.99
CA MET A 307 1.88 -11.66 5.05
C MET A 307 2.94 -12.27 4.13
N THR A 308 3.46 -11.47 3.19
CA THR A 308 4.60 -11.79 2.33
C THR A 308 5.68 -10.72 2.51
N TRP A 309 6.93 -11.08 2.20
CA TRP A 309 8.12 -10.20 2.31
C TRP A 309 8.50 -9.53 0.97
N ASP A 310 7.57 -9.40 0.03
CA ASP A 310 7.73 -8.57 -1.19
C ASP A 310 7.93 -7.08 -0.87
N ASP A 311 7.55 -6.65 0.34
CA ASP A 311 7.89 -5.34 0.90
C ASP A 311 8.04 -5.42 2.42
N ASP A 312 9.27 -5.32 2.92
CA ASP A 312 9.62 -5.36 4.36
C ASP A 312 8.80 -4.38 5.22
N ARG A 313 8.28 -3.29 4.64
CA ARG A 313 7.43 -2.32 5.36
C ARG A 313 6.10 -2.92 5.82
N LYS A 314 5.67 -4.05 5.24
CA LYS A 314 4.42 -4.75 5.63
C LYS A 314 4.40 -5.17 7.10
N ALA A 315 5.56 -5.53 7.65
CA ALA A 315 5.70 -5.86 9.08
C ALA A 315 5.23 -4.72 10.00
N ALA A 316 5.26 -3.46 9.54
CA ALA A 316 4.80 -2.32 10.32
C ALA A 316 3.31 -2.36 10.63
N ALA A 317 2.49 -3.04 9.81
CA ALA A 317 1.07 -3.19 10.09
C ALA A 317 0.79 -4.02 11.35
N PHE A 318 1.73 -4.88 11.77
CA PHE A 318 1.65 -5.61 13.04
C PHE A 318 2.01 -4.74 14.26
N VAL A 319 2.58 -3.56 14.06
CA VAL A 319 2.93 -2.66 15.17
C VAL A 319 1.67 -1.96 15.71
N THR A 320 1.00 -2.58 16.69
CA THR A 320 -0.29 -2.13 17.21
C THR A 320 -0.14 -1.28 18.49
N ALA A 321 0.47 -0.09 18.36
CA ALA A 321 0.75 0.82 19.49
C ALA A 321 -0.50 1.31 20.27
N LYS A 322 -1.70 1.14 19.71
CA LYS A 322 -2.98 1.54 20.32
C LYS A 322 -3.76 0.36 20.93
N ASP A 323 -3.23 -0.86 20.86
CA ASP A 323 -3.82 -2.01 21.53
C ASP A 323 -3.86 -1.77 23.06
N PRO A 324 -5.00 -2.01 23.76
CA PRO A 324 -5.12 -1.76 25.19
C PRO A 324 -4.12 -2.53 26.07
N VAL A 325 -3.77 -3.77 25.71
CA VAL A 325 -2.79 -4.61 26.41
C VAL A 325 -1.39 -4.01 26.22
N VAL A 326 -1.03 -3.64 24.98
CA VAL A 326 0.25 -2.98 24.66
C VAL A 326 0.37 -1.65 25.42
N LEU A 327 -0.67 -0.81 25.39
CA LEU A 327 -0.72 0.47 26.10
C LEU A 327 -0.58 0.29 27.61
N GLY A 328 -1.30 -0.66 28.20
CA GLY A 328 -1.25 -0.95 29.62
C GLY A 328 0.14 -1.41 30.07
N PHE A 329 0.76 -2.29 29.29
CA PHE A 329 2.11 -2.78 29.53
C PHE A 329 3.13 -1.64 29.45
N ALA A 330 3.14 -0.88 28.35
CA ALA A 330 4.14 0.16 28.10
C ALA A 330 4.00 1.37 29.02
N LYS A 331 2.78 1.87 29.26
CA LYS A 331 2.56 3.06 30.12
C LYS A 331 2.91 2.80 31.58
N SER A 332 2.65 1.60 32.10
CA SER A 332 3.02 1.22 33.46
C SER A 332 4.54 1.30 33.66
N LEU A 333 5.30 0.86 32.67
CA LEU A 333 6.77 0.90 32.68
C LEU A 333 7.32 2.31 32.48
N SER A 334 6.76 3.10 31.57
CA SER A 334 7.17 4.50 31.40
C SER A 334 6.96 5.32 32.67
N SER A 335 5.86 5.10 33.39
CA SER A 335 5.62 5.74 34.69
C SER A 335 6.68 5.36 35.73
N MET A 336 7.00 4.06 35.83
CA MET A 336 8.05 3.55 36.72
C MET A 336 9.42 4.16 36.41
N VAL A 337 9.81 4.25 35.13
CA VAL A 337 11.09 4.83 34.71
C VAL A 337 11.14 6.34 34.96
N ARG A 338 10.03 7.06 34.74
CA ARG A 338 9.94 8.51 35.03
C ARG A 338 10.08 8.83 36.51
N ALA A 339 9.65 7.92 37.39
CA ALA A 339 9.82 8.07 38.83
C ALA A 339 11.27 7.86 39.31
N ASP A 340 12.15 7.27 38.48
CA ASP A 340 13.57 7.10 38.80
C ASP A 340 14.38 8.36 38.49
N GLN A 341 14.58 9.16 39.55
CA GLN A 341 15.35 10.42 39.52
C GLN A 341 16.88 10.20 39.48
N GLY A 342 17.37 8.98 39.72
CA GLY A 342 18.80 8.69 39.90
C GLY A 342 19.63 8.57 38.61
N ALA A 343 18.99 8.57 37.43
CA ALA A 343 19.61 8.19 36.16
C ALA A 343 19.73 9.34 35.15
N ALA A 344 20.26 10.50 35.58
CA ALA A 344 20.34 11.71 34.76
C ALA A 344 21.39 11.68 33.61
N ALA A 345 22.07 10.55 33.37
CA ALA A 345 23.17 10.48 32.40
C ALA A 345 22.72 10.20 30.95
N VAL A 346 21.45 9.83 30.71
CA VAL A 346 20.90 9.48 29.39
C VAL A 346 19.46 9.99 29.22
N SER A 347 19.01 10.11 27.97
CA SER A 347 17.66 10.58 27.62
C SER A 347 16.56 9.69 28.22
N LEU A 348 15.36 10.24 28.37
CA LEU A 348 14.22 9.50 28.92
C LEU A 348 13.77 8.37 27.97
N GLU A 349 13.90 8.60 26.67
CA GLU A 349 13.62 7.65 25.59
C GLU A 349 14.52 6.41 25.74
N PHE A 350 15.83 6.61 25.91
CA PHE A 350 16.78 5.53 26.16
C PHE A 350 16.42 4.74 27.42
N ARG A 351 16.17 5.43 28.54
CA ARG A 351 15.85 4.76 29.81
C ARG A 351 14.56 3.96 29.72
N THR A 352 13.56 4.49 29.02
CA THR A 352 12.27 3.84 28.83
C THR A 352 12.42 2.64 27.91
N ALA A 353 13.18 2.75 26.81
CA ALA A 353 13.45 1.64 25.92
C ALA A 353 14.20 0.48 26.61
N LEU A 354 15.21 0.81 27.42
CA LEU A 354 15.92 -0.14 28.27
C LEU A 354 14.96 -0.79 29.29
N GLY A 355 14.14 0.01 29.97
CA GLY A 355 13.17 -0.47 30.95
C GLY A 355 12.12 -1.41 30.36
N VAL A 356 11.60 -1.08 29.17
CA VAL A 356 10.68 -1.95 28.41
C VAL A 356 11.34 -3.28 28.05
N PHE A 357 12.59 -3.25 27.56
CA PHE A 357 13.31 -4.47 27.22
C PHE A 357 13.55 -5.35 28.45
N GLN A 358 13.96 -4.76 29.57
CA GLN A 358 14.14 -5.50 30.83
C GLN A 358 12.84 -6.07 31.36
N ALA A 359 11.72 -5.37 31.18
CA ALA A 359 10.42 -5.90 31.54
C ALA A 359 10.07 -7.15 30.72
N LEU A 360 10.37 -7.18 29.42
CA LEU A 360 10.18 -8.37 28.58
C LEU A 360 11.04 -9.54 29.05
N ASN A 361 12.29 -9.30 29.45
CA ASN A 361 13.16 -10.32 30.02
C ASN A 361 12.57 -10.88 31.32
N VAL A 362 12.21 -10.02 32.29
CA VAL A 362 11.61 -10.44 33.58
C VAL A 362 10.24 -11.10 33.40
N TYR A 363 9.49 -10.69 32.38
CA TYR A 363 8.22 -11.30 32.00
C TYR A 363 8.38 -12.75 31.52
N GLY A 364 9.60 -13.13 31.12
CA GLY A 364 9.94 -14.47 30.66
C GLY A 364 9.69 -14.65 29.16
N LEU A 365 9.75 -13.57 28.38
CA LEU A 365 9.67 -13.65 26.93
C LEU A 365 10.83 -14.49 26.37
N GLY A 366 10.52 -15.43 25.47
CA GLY A 366 11.51 -16.32 24.87
C GLY A 366 11.52 -16.24 23.35
N TYR A 367 12.71 -16.37 22.76
CA TYR A 367 12.83 -16.64 21.33
C TYR A 367 12.47 -18.11 21.05
N ALA A 368 11.56 -18.32 20.12
CA ALA A 368 11.16 -19.62 19.59
C ALA A 368 10.98 -19.50 18.08
N VAL A 369 11.80 -20.22 17.32
CA VAL A 369 11.70 -20.25 15.85
C VAL A 369 10.38 -20.91 15.45
N ASP A 370 9.62 -20.28 14.56
CA ASP A 370 8.45 -20.93 13.95
C ASP A 370 8.92 -22.15 13.12
N PRO A 371 8.46 -23.37 13.43
CA PRO A 371 8.88 -24.57 12.71
C PRO A 371 8.24 -24.70 11.31
N SER A 372 7.21 -23.92 11.01
CA SER A 372 6.42 -23.96 9.77
C SER A 372 6.82 -22.88 8.76
N THR A 373 7.13 -21.65 9.22
CA THR A 373 7.59 -20.54 8.37
C THR A 373 8.70 -19.72 9.05
N PRO A 374 9.91 -20.27 9.27
CA PRO A 374 10.99 -19.46 9.83
C PRO A 374 11.32 -18.27 8.92
N PHE A 375 11.40 -17.05 9.46
CA PHE A 375 11.80 -15.83 8.72
C PHE A 375 13.00 -16.05 7.79
N ALA A 376 14.03 -16.78 8.26
CA ALA A 376 15.24 -17.06 7.50
C ALA A 376 14.98 -17.81 6.18
N SER A 377 13.86 -18.54 6.08
CA SER A 377 13.44 -19.30 4.90
C SER A 377 12.42 -18.57 4.02
N THR A 378 11.60 -17.70 4.60
CA THR A 378 10.51 -16.98 3.91
C THR A 378 10.94 -15.61 3.38
N SER A 379 11.82 -14.89 4.07
CA SER A 379 12.31 -13.55 3.68
C SER A 379 13.07 -13.50 2.35
N GLY A 380 13.64 -14.64 1.90
CA GLY A 380 14.31 -14.75 0.60
C GLY A 380 13.38 -14.96 -0.59
N SER A 381 12.07 -15.09 -0.36
CA SER A 381 11.07 -15.43 -1.38
C SER A 381 9.90 -14.45 -1.32
N GLU A 382 9.78 -13.58 -2.32
CA GLU A 382 8.71 -12.56 -2.40
C GLU A 382 7.29 -13.15 -2.36
N THR A 383 7.12 -14.44 -2.69
CA THR A 383 5.83 -15.13 -2.73
C THR A 383 5.60 -16.08 -1.54
N ALA A 384 6.58 -16.26 -0.66
CA ALA A 384 6.40 -17.15 0.49
C ALA A 384 5.53 -16.45 1.54
N VAL A 385 4.45 -17.13 1.93
CA VAL A 385 3.57 -16.64 3.00
C VAL A 385 4.21 -16.92 4.34
N ASP A 386 4.32 -15.89 5.17
CA ASP A 386 4.80 -15.95 6.54
C ASP A 386 3.66 -15.71 7.54
N PHE A 387 3.84 -16.17 8.78
CA PHE A 387 2.90 -16.00 9.88
C PHE A 387 3.54 -15.17 10.99
N LEU A 388 3.02 -13.96 11.22
CA LEU A 388 3.45 -13.08 12.31
C LEU A 388 2.37 -13.01 13.38
N GLN A 389 2.76 -13.15 14.65
CA GLN A 389 1.92 -12.90 15.80
C GLN A 389 1.70 -11.40 16.01
N PHE A 390 0.48 -11.02 16.38
CA PHE A 390 0.26 -9.67 16.90
C PHE A 390 0.93 -9.51 18.28
N PRO A 391 1.37 -8.29 18.64
CA PRO A 391 2.00 -8.01 19.93
C PRO A 391 1.24 -8.54 21.16
N ASN A 392 -0.09 -8.51 21.13
CA ASN A 392 -0.92 -9.05 22.21
C ASN A 392 -0.86 -10.59 22.30
N GLN A 393 -0.73 -11.30 21.18
CA GLN A 393 -0.51 -12.74 21.11
C GLN A 393 0.90 -13.10 21.60
N THR A 394 1.93 -12.39 21.14
CA THR A 394 3.32 -12.60 21.59
C THR A 394 3.46 -12.41 23.09
N LEU A 395 2.80 -11.39 23.67
CA LEU A 395 2.73 -11.22 25.13
C LEU A 395 2.00 -12.39 25.79
N ALA A 396 0.84 -12.80 25.28
CA ALA A 396 0.06 -13.88 25.87
C ALA A 396 0.80 -15.23 25.86
N TYR A 397 1.49 -15.56 24.76
CA TYR A 397 2.22 -16.82 24.59
C TYR A 397 3.61 -16.78 25.22
N ARG A 398 4.15 -15.58 25.49
CA ARG A 398 5.51 -15.36 26.02
C ARG A 398 6.62 -15.94 25.15
N ALA A 399 6.35 -16.13 23.87
CA ALA A 399 7.32 -16.60 22.90
C ALA A 399 6.97 -16.10 21.50
N GLY A 400 8.00 -15.95 20.67
CA GLY A 400 7.89 -15.60 19.26
C GLY A 400 9.26 -15.69 18.59
N ASP A 401 9.29 -15.59 17.27
CA ASP A 401 10.52 -15.53 16.49
C ASP A 401 11.04 -14.08 16.33
N CYS A 402 11.89 -13.81 15.34
CA CYS A 402 12.58 -12.52 15.25
C CYS A 402 11.62 -11.37 14.97
N ASP A 403 10.65 -11.57 14.08
CA ASP A 403 9.64 -10.62 13.65
C ASP A 403 8.55 -10.45 14.71
N ASP A 404 8.09 -11.52 15.35
CA ASP A 404 7.17 -11.44 16.48
C ASP A 404 7.72 -10.56 17.61
N LEU A 405 8.96 -10.85 18.03
CA LEU A 405 9.61 -10.13 19.13
C LEU A 405 9.90 -8.68 18.74
N THR A 406 10.32 -8.45 17.50
CA THR A 406 10.63 -7.12 16.99
C THR A 406 9.37 -6.25 16.89
N THR A 407 8.29 -6.78 16.32
CA THR A 407 7.00 -6.06 16.23
C THR A 407 6.43 -5.77 17.61
N LEU A 408 6.54 -6.70 18.58
CA LEU A 408 6.17 -6.47 19.97
C LEU A 408 6.98 -5.33 20.59
N TYR A 409 8.31 -5.38 20.51
CA TYR A 409 9.17 -4.35 21.12
C TYR A 409 8.90 -2.98 20.50
N CYS A 410 8.80 -2.88 19.17
CA CYS A 410 8.44 -1.64 18.49
C CYS A 410 7.07 -1.12 18.94
N SER A 411 6.08 -2.01 19.11
CA SER A 411 4.73 -1.62 19.55
C SER A 411 4.72 -1.01 20.95
N LEU A 412 5.49 -1.58 21.87
CA LEU A 412 5.60 -1.08 23.24
C LEU A 412 6.26 0.30 23.28
N LEU A 413 7.29 0.55 22.46
CA LEU A 413 7.96 1.84 22.38
C LEU A 413 7.09 2.91 21.70
N GLU A 414 6.44 2.59 20.58
CA GLU A 414 5.52 3.51 19.90
C GLU A 414 4.32 3.86 20.79
N ALA A 415 3.84 2.92 21.62
CA ALA A 415 2.75 3.16 22.58
C ALA A 415 3.07 4.24 23.63
N VAL A 416 4.35 4.51 23.90
CA VAL A 416 4.83 5.58 24.80
C VAL A 416 5.45 6.76 24.06
N GLY A 417 5.32 6.79 22.73
CA GLY A 417 5.71 7.91 21.89
C GLY A 417 7.14 7.86 21.36
N ILE A 418 7.91 6.80 21.66
CA ILE A 418 9.28 6.62 21.17
C ILE A 418 9.21 6.10 19.73
N SER A 419 9.80 6.84 18.79
CA SER A 419 9.83 6.44 17.39
C SER A 419 10.71 5.21 17.19
N THR A 420 10.27 4.30 16.31
CA THR A 420 10.95 3.03 16.03
C THR A 420 11.15 2.79 14.54
N ALA A 421 12.06 1.88 14.22
CA ALA A 421 12.33 1.40 12.88
C ALA A 421 12.61 -0.10 12.90
N PHE A 422 12.28 -0.79 11.81
CA PHE A 422 12.81 -2.12 11.55
C PHE A 422 14.17 -2.02 10.86
N ILE A 423 15.06 -2.92 11.23
CA ILE A 423 16.27 -3.22 10.50
C ILE A 423 16.12 -4.63 9.95
N THR A 424 16.26 -4.78 8.64
CA THR A 424 16.27 -6.10 8.00
C THR A 424 17.64 -6.38 7.41
N THR A 425 18.01 -7.64 7.43
CA THR A 425 19.20 -8.21 6.78
C THR A 425 18.78 -9.55 6.19
N PRO A 426 19.53 -10.13 5.24
CA PRO A 426 19.16 -11.43 4.67
C PRO A 426 18.92 -12.48 5.75
N GLY A 427 17.68 -12.94 5.89
CA GLY A 427 17.28 -13.94 6.87
C GLY A 427 17.19 -13.49 8.33
N HIS A 428 17.23 -12.17 8.62
CA HIS A 428 16.97 -11.67 9.97
C HIS A 428 16.35 -10.26 10.04
N ILE A 429 15.54 -10.01 11.06
CA ILE A 429 14.90 -8.71 11.37
C ILE A 429 15.05 -8.35 12.85
N PHE A 430 15.32 -7.08 13.14
CA PHE A 430 15.42 -6.56 14.51
C PHE A 430 15.02 -5.07 14.59
N ALA A 431 14.99 -4.51 15.80
CA ALA A 431 14.45 -3.18 16.06
C ALA A 431 15.53 -2.11 16.09
N ALA A 432 15.14 -0.87 15.83
CA ALA A 432 15.84 0.32 16.26
C ALA A 432 14.88 1.33 16.88
N PHE A 433 15.35 2.14 17.83
CA PHE A 433 14.56 3.20 18.44
C PHE A 433 15.32 4.52 18.50
N ASP A 434 14.56 5.61 18.42
CA ASP A 434 15.07 6.98 18.51
C ASP A 434 15.46 7.32 19.95
N THR A 435 16.70 7.77 20.14
CA THR A 435 17.22 8.17 21.45
C THR A 435 16.69 9.51 21.93
N GLY A 436 16.03 10.31 21.07
CA GLY A 436 15.60 11.67 21.40
C GLY A 436 16.76 12.68 21.48
N LEU A 437 17.97 12.27 21.07
CA LEU A 437 19.18 13.08 21.08
C LEU A 437 19.57 13.44 19.65
N ASP A 438 20.04 14.68 19.46
CA ASP A 438 20.77 15.05 18.25
C ASP A 438 22.18 14.41 18.24
N PRO A 439 22.85 14.35 17.08
CA PRO A 439 24.16 13.71 16.95
C PRO A 439 25.25 14.29 17.85
N ASP A 440 25.24 15.60 18.10
CA ASP A 440 26.27 16.25 18.92
C ASP A 440 26.10 15.89 20.41
N ASN A 441 24.86 15.88 20.89
CA ASN A 441 24.56 15.45 22.25
C ASN A 441 24.79 13.95 22.43
N ALA A 442 24.40 13.11 21.46
CA ALA A 442 24.66 11.68 21.50
C ALA A 442 26.16 11.36 21.54
N ALA A 443 27.00 12.05 20.77
CA ALA A 443 28.44 11.86 20.76
C ALA A 443 29.11 12.20 22.11
N ARG A 444 28.50 13.07 22.92
CA ARG A 444 28.98 13.38 24.28
C ARG A 444 28.55 12.34 25.31
N MET A 445 27.38 11.73 25.10
CA MET A 445 26.75 10.82 26.05
C MET A 445 27.14 9.35 25.85
N PHE A 446 27.38 8.94 24.60
CA PHE A 446 27.79 7.57 24.26
C PHE A 446 29.25 7.52 23.82
N MET A 447 30.05 6.66 24.48
CA MET A 447 31.49 6.59 24.22
C MET A 447 31.85 5.83 22.93
N GLU A 448 30.95 5.00 22.40
CA GLU A 448 31.17 4.20 21.19
C GLU A 448 30.18 4.61 20.07
N PRO A 449 30.54 5.61 19.23
CA PRO A 449 29.70 6.04 18.11
C PRO A 449 29.35 4.92 17.13
N GLY A 450 30.23 3.91 17.01
CA GLY A 450 30.00 2.74 16.15
C GLY A 450 28.83 1.85 16.59
N ASN A 451 28.27 2.06 17.79
CA ASN A 451 27.08 1.36 18.24
C ASN A 451 25.78 2.13 17.98
N LEU A 452 25.86 3.30 17.36
CA LEU A 452 24.73 4.15 17.04
C LEU A 452 24.48 4.16 15.53
N ILE A 453 23.23 4.42 15.15
CA ILE A 453 22.85 4.65 13.75
C ILE A 453 22.42 6.11 13.63
N VAL A 454 23.15 6.89 12.84
CA VAL A 454 22.78 8.29 12.56
C VAL A 454 22.15 8.35 11.17
N ARG A 455 20.85 8.64 11.08
CA ARG A 455 20.13 8.81 9.82
C ARG A 455 19.20 10.02 9.89
N ASN A 456 19.27 10.90 8.89
CA ASN A 456 18.45 12.11 8.76
C ASN A 456 18.49 13.03 10.00
N GLY A 457 19.64 13.12 10.68
CA GLY A 457 19.79 13.94 11.90
C GLY A 457 19.23 13.30 13.18
N THR A 458 18.66 12.09 13.09
CA THR A 458 18.18 11.30 14.24
C THR A 458 19.21 10.25 14.62
N VAL A 459 19.39 10.04 15.93
CA VAL A 459 20.28 9.02 16.49
C VAL A 459 19.47 7.84 17.00
N TRP A 460 19.68 6.69 16.39
CA TRP A 460 18.97 5.45 16.67
C TRP A 460 19.87 4.42 17.35
N ILE A 461 19.26 3.60 18.21
CA ILE A 461 19.91 2.45 18.82
C ILE A 461 19.33 1.17 18.22
N PRO A 462 20.16 0.35 17.54
CA PRO A 462 19.76 -0.98 17.11
C PRO A 462 19.68 -1.94 18.30
N VAL A 463 18.66 -2.78 18.35
CA VAL A 463 18.40 -3.73 19.43
C VAL A 463 18.06 -5.09 18.83
N GLU A 464 18.93 -6.07 19.04
CA GLU A 464 18.66 -7.47 18.74
C GLU A 464 17.67 -8.04 19.76
N VAL A 465 16.39 -8.11 19.41
CA VAL A 465 15.34 -8.48 20.37
C VAL A 465 15.34 -9.99 20.69
N THR A 466 15.89 -10.83 19.81
CA THR A 466 15.93 -12.29 20.05
C THR A 466 16.82 -12.70 21.23
N VAL A 467 17.79 -11.87 21.61
CA VAL A 467 18.65 -12.09 22.80
C VAL A 467 18.08 -11.47 24.08
N VAL A 468 16.75 -11.35 24.18
CA VAL A 468 16.05 -10.74 25.33
C VAL A 468 16.51 -11.26 26.70
N LYS A 469 16.85 -12.54 26.80
CA LYS A 469 17.33 -13.18 28.03
C LYS A 469 18.68 -12.65 28.51
N ASP A 470 19.52 -12.14 27.61
CA ASP A 470 20.88 -11.68 27.93
C ASP A 470 20.92 -10.22 28.41
N GLY A 471 19.78 -9.52 28.35
CA GLY A 471 19.65 -8.12 28.74
C GLY A 471 19.89 -7.12 27.60
N PHE A 472 19.56 -5.87 27.88
CA PHE A 472 19.48 -4.79 26.89
C PHE A 472 20.86 -4.39 26.39
N VAL A 473 21.86 -4.28 27.28
CA VAL A 473 23.22 -3.89 26.89
C VAL A 473 23.80 -4.90 25.90
N ARG A 474 23.54 -6.20 26.11
CA ARG A 474 23.92 -7.24 25.17
C ARG A 474 23.15 -7.13 23.85
N ALA A 475 21.82 -7.01 23.92
CA ALA A 475 20.96 -6.83 22.74
C ALA A 475 21.38 -5.65 21.86
N TRP A 476 21.72 -4.52 22.47
CA TRP A 476 22.23 -3.36 21.76
C TRP A 476 23.59 -3.64 21.11
N THR A 477 24.53 -4.23 21.85
CA THR A 477 25.87 -4.54 21.31
C THR A 477 25.79 -5.50 20.12
N VAL A 478 24.92 -6.52 20.19
CA VAL A 478 24.70 -7.48 19.11
C VAL A 478 24.04 -6.81 17.91
N GLY A 479 22.96 -6.05 18.13
CA GLY A 479 22.27 -5.31 17.06
C GLY A 479 23.18 -4.29 16.37
N ALA A 480 24.03 -3.59 17.12
CA ALA A 480 25.03 -2.67 16.61
C ALA A 480 26.08 -3.38 15.74
N LYS A 481 26.50 -4.58 16.13
CA LYS A 481 27.42 -5.39 15.32
C LYS A 481 26.74 -5.85 14.03
N GLN A 482 25.53 -6.42 14.10
CA GLN A 482 24.79 -6.88 12.93
C GLN A 482 24.51 -5.74 11.94
N TRP A 483 24.10 -4.57 12.44
CA TRP A 483 23.92 -3.37 11.62
C TRP A 483 25.21 -3.00 10.88
N ARG A 484 26.35 -2.93 11.59
CA ARG A 484 27.63 -2.59 10.95
C ARG A 484 28.06 -3.62 9.91
N ASP A 485 27.89 -4.90 10.19
CA ASP A 485 28.24 -5.98 9.27
C ASP A 485 27.36 -5.90 8.01
N ALA A 486 26.05 -5.68 8.16
CA ALA A 486 25.11 -5.53 7.04
C ALA A 486 25.37 -4.24 6.23
N ALA A 487 25.60 -3.11 6.91
CA ALA A 487 25.94 -1.84 6.27
C ALA A 487 27.27 -1.92 5.51
N ALA A 488 28.25 -2.66 6.02
CA ALA A 488 29.50 -2.92 5.29
C ALA A 488 29.30 -3.81 4.06
N ALA A 489 28.30 -4.70 4.08
CA ALA A 489 27.92 -5.55 2.96
C ALA A 489 26.93 -4.88 1.98
N GLY A 490 26.31 -3.76 2.35
CA GLY A 490 25.27 -3.09 1.57
C GLY A 490 23.96 -3.88 1.49
N THR A 491 23.67 -4.68 2.51
CA THR A 491 22.49 -5.57 2.57
C THR A 491 21.50 -5.16 3.66
N GLU A 492 21.66 -3.96 4.24
CA GLU A 492 20.82 -3.47 5.32
C GLU A 492 19.55 -2.78 4.81
N GLY A 493 18.40 -3.22 5.31
CA GLY A 493 17.14 -2.47 5.25
C GLY A 493 16.99 -1.60 6.50
N PHE A 494 16.41 -0.41 6.34
CA PHE A 494 16.08 0.48 7.46
C PHE A 494 14.73 1.16 7.21
N TYR A 495 13.71 0.73 7.95
CA TYR A 495 12.30 1.10 7.71
C TYR A 495 11.68 1.73 8.96
N PRO A 496 11.66 3.07 9.06
CA PRO A 496 10.92 3.75 10.13
C PRO A 496 9.45 3.32 10.15
N VAL A 497 8.95 2.91 11.32
CA VAL A 497 7.60 2.36 11.48
C VAL A 497 6.54 3.39 11.10
N ARG A 498 6.68 4.63 11.55
CA ARG A 498 5.72 5.71 11.26
C ARG A 498 5.64 6.07 9.77
N GLU A 499 6.75 5.95 9.04
CA GLU A 499 6.75 6.14 7.58
C GLU A 499 6.11 4.94 6.87
N SER A 500 6.40 3.73 7.35
CA SER A 500 5.82 2.49 6.85
C SER A 500 4.30 2.45 7.03
N TRP A 501 3.78 2.97 8.15
CA TRP A 501 2.33 3.13 8.41
C TRP A 501 1.59 4.01 7.41
N LYS A 502 2.27 4.92 6.70
CA LYS A 502 1.63 5.73 5.64
C LYS A 502 1.21 4.85 4.46
N LEU A 503 1.88 3.71 4.26
CA LEU A 503 1.58 2.73 3.22
C LEU A 503 0.78 1.54 3.77
N TYR A 504 1.24 0.97 4.90
CA TYR A 504 0.65 -0.19 5.57
C TYR A 504 0.18 0.19 6.97
N ALA A 505 -1.04 0.75 7.05
CA ALA A 505 -1.60 1.19 8.31
C ALA A 505 -1.84 0.01 9.28
N PRO A 506 -1.59 0.17 10.58
CA PRO A 506 -1.83 -0.89 11.54
C PRO A 506 -3.34 -1.07 11.75
N VAL A 507 -3.78 -2.31 11.82
CA VAL A 507 -5.18 -2.64 12.12
C VAL A 507 -5.30 -2.90 13.62
N GLY A 508 -6.17 -2.14 14.29
CA GLY A 508 -6.46 -2.34 15.70
C GLY A 508 -7.12 -3.71 15.92
N PHE A 509 -6.38 -4.65 16.48
CA PHE A 509 -6.87 -5.95 16.91
C PHE A 509 -7.00 -5.94 18.43
N SER A 510 -8.18 -6.20 18.98
CA SER A 510 -8.36 -6.41 20.42
C SER A 510 -8.95 -7.79 20.65
N ASP A 511 -8.10 -8.79 20.91
CA ASP A 511 -8.58 -10.08 21.42
C ASP A 511 -8.82 -9.93 22.92
N SER A 512 -10.05 -9.63 23.30
CA SER A 512 -10.45 -9.38 24.69
C SER A 512 -10.36 -10.61 25.61
N GLY A 513 -9.87 -11.75 25.12
CA GLY A 513 -9.73 -13.00 25.86
C GLY A 513 -8.33 -13.31 26.44
N LEU A 514 -7.27 -12.61 26.04
CA LEU A 514 -5.89 -12.95 26.45
C LEU A 514 -5.45 -12.16 27.70
N GLY A 515 -5.33 -12.85 28.83
CA GLY A 515 -4.88 -12.25 30.09
C GLY A 515 -3.37 -12.04 30.15
N VAL A 516 -2.89 -10.79 30.07
CA VAL A 516 -1.49 -10.42 30.27
C VAL A 516 -1.31 -9.83 31.67
N THR A 517 -0.57 -10.53 32.53
CA THR A 517 -0.26 -10.08 33.90
C THR A 517 1.19 -9.60 33.98
N LEU A 518 1.39 -8.31 34.23
CA LEU A 518 2.72 -7.74 34.44
C LEU A 518 3.42 -8.36 35.66
N PRO A 519 4.76 -8.50 35.62
CA PRO A 519 5.52 -8.87 36.81
C PRO A 519 5.38 -7.81 37.92
N PRO A 520 5.60 -8.17 39.20
CA PRO A 520 5.51 -7.22 40.30
C PRO A 520 6.41 -5.99 40.10
N PRO A 521 5.94 -4.76 40.42
CA PRO A 521 6.71 -3.52 40.20
C PRO A 521 8.12 -3.54 40.79
N ASP A 522 8.31 -4.10 41.98
CA ASP A 522 9.62 -4.18 42.63
C ASP A 522 10.63 -5.03 41.85
N ARG A 523 10.17 -6.12 41.22
CA ARG A 523 11.04 -6.95 40.37
C ARG A 523 11.44 -6.22 39.09
N LEU A 524 10.49 -5.51 38.48
CA LEU A 524 10.73 -4.70 37.29
C LEU A 524 11.72 -3.56 37.58
N ALA A 525 11.49 -2.83 38.67
CA ALA A 525 12.36 -1.74 39.10
C ALA A 525 13.78 -2.25 39.43
N SER A 526 13.90 -3.41 40.08
CA SER A 526 15.19 -4.03 40.38
C SER A 526 15.95 -4.43 39.11
N ALA A 527 15.28 -5.08 38.15
CA ALA A 527 15.90 -5.47 36.89
C ALA A 527 16.33 -4.26 36.05
N TYR A 528 15.47 -3.25 35.95
CA TYR A 528 15.80 -1.98 35.29
C TYR A 528 17.03 -1.30 35.93
N LYS A 529 17.07 -1.16 37.26
CA LYS A 529 18.21 -0.56 37.98
C LYS A 529 19.51 -1.35 37.80
N ALA A 530 19.42 -2.68 37.83
CA ALA A 530 20.58 -3.55 37.62
C ALA A 530 21.15 -3.39 36.20
N GLU A 531 20.28 -3.33 35.19
CA GLU A 531 20.72 -3.14 33.81
C GLU A 531 21.21 -1.72 33.54
N MET A 532 20.58 -0.70 34.12
CA MET A 532 21.09 0.68 34.08
C MET A 532 22.49 0.77 34.69
N SER A 533 22.72 0.08 35.81
CA SER A 533 24.06 0.01 36.42
C SER A 533 25.07 -0.69 35.52
N ARG A 534 24.66 -1.76 34.82
CA ARG A 534 25.50 -2.45 33.82
C ARG A 534 25.88 -1.52 32.67
N PHE A 535 24.92 -0.77 32.15
CA PHE A 535 25.15 0.23 31.11
C PHE A 535 26.10 1.33 31.60
N SER A 536 25.83 1.96 32.75
CA SER A 536 26.71 2.98 33.33
C SER A 536 28.14 2.49 33.50
N ARG A 537 28.33 1.25 33.98
CA ARG A 537 29.64 0.63 34.13
C ARG A 537 30.36 0.44 32.79
N SER A 538 29.63 0.06 31.72
CA SER A 538 30.25 -0.09 30.40
C SER A 538 30.70 1.24 29.82
N GLN A 539 29.94 2.33 30.06
CA GLN A 539 30.31 3.67 29.57
C GLN A 539 31.56 4.23 30.27
N VAL A 540 31.74 3.97 31.57
CA VAL A 540 32.89 4.51 32.31
C VAL A 540 34.15 3.65 32.20
N ALA A 541 34.05 2.38 31.78
CA ALA A 541 35.15 1.42 31.83
C ALA A 541 36.47 1.90 31.18
N PRO A 542 36.49 2.56 30.00
CA PRO A 542 37.74 3.04 29.41
C PRO A 542 38.42 4.12 30.27
N ARG A 543 37.64 5.08 30.80
CA ARG A 543 38.15 6.18 31.65
C ARG A 543 38.58 5.66 33.03
N VAL A 544 37.85 4.66 33.56
CA VAL A 544 38.24 3.96 34.79
C VAL A 544 39.60 3.30 34.61
N ALA A 545 39.85 2.61 33.49
CA ALA A 545 41.13 1.97 33.21
C ALA A 545 42.29 2.99 33.13
N GLU A 546 42.05 4.16 32.54
CA GLU A 546 43.01 5.26 32.49
C GLU A 546 43.36 5.79 33.89
N LEU A 547 42.35 6.13 34.70
CA LEU A 547 42.55 6.61 36.07
C LEU A 547 43.22 5.56 36.97
N GLN A 548 42.88 4.28 36.80
CA GLN A 548 43.56 3.17 37.48
C GLN A 548 45.02 3.01 37.05
N SER A 549 45.36 3.36 35.80
CA SER A 549 46.76 3.41 35.35
C SER A 549 47.51 4.57 36.02
N GLN A 550 46.88 5.75 36.13
CA GLN A 550 47.45 6.89 36.86
C GLN A 550 47.68 6.56 38.33
N LEU A 551 46.75 5.86 38.98
CA LEU A 551 46.87 5.46 40.37
C LEU A 551 48.07 4.54 40.63
N ARG A 552 48.45 3.70 39.65
CA ARG A 552 49.65 2.84 39.71
C ARG A 552 50.96 3.64 39.76
N THR A 553 50.96 4.92 39.36
CA THR A 553 52.14 5.78 39.44
C THR A 553 52.40 6.30 40.87
N GLY A 554 51.43 6.18 41.78
CA GLY A 554 51.50 6.63 43.17
C GLY A 554 51.46 8.14 43.38
N LYS A 555 51.39 8.94 42.31
CA LYS A 555 51.29 10.41 42.38
C LYS A 555 49.84 10.85 42.59
N ASP A 556 49.63 11.88 43.42
CA ASP A 556 48.33 12.50 43.68
C ASP A 556 47.21 11.49 43.97
N THR A 557 47.54 10.42 44.73
CA THR A 557 46.66 9.26 44.94
C THR A 557 45.27 9.67 45.41
N GLU A 558 45.17 10.63 46.33
CA GLU A 558 43.89 11.13 46.86
C GLU A 558 43.06 11.84 45.77
N LYS A 559 43.69 12.66 44.91
CA LYS A 559 43.01 13.38 43.82
C LYS A 559 42.55 12.41 42.73
N VAL A 560 43.41 11.48 42.31
CA VAL A 560 43.06 10.49 41.27
C VAL A 560 41.94 9.57 41.76
N THR A 561 41.98 9.15 43.03
CA THR A 561 40.90 8.36 43.65
C THR A 561 39.61 9.17 43.75
N ASN A 562 39.68 10.46 44.10
CA ASN A 562 38.51 11.34 44.11
C ASN A 562 37.90 11.48 42.71
N ARG A 563 38.70 11.74 41.67
CA ARG A 563 38.24 11.78 40.27
C ARG A 563 37.57 10.49 39.83
N LEU A 564 38.09 9.33 40.26
CA LEU A 564 37.47 8.04 39.99
C LEU A 564 36.09 7.95 40.66
N GLY A 565 35.97 8.43 41.90
CA GLY A 565 34.68 8.56 42.58
C GLY A 565 33.71 9.52 41.86
N ILE A 566 34.19 10.67 41.38
CA ILE A 566 33.40 11.64 40.61
C ILE A 566 32.88 10.99 39.33
N LEU A 567 33.74 10.28 38.59
CA LEU A 567 33.36 9.56 37.38
C LEU A 567 32.24 8.55 37.66
N TYR A 568 32.36 7.76 38.73
CA TYR A 568 31.27 6.84 39.12
C TYR A 568 29.99 7.61 39.48
N ALA A 569 30.10 8.70 40.24
CA ALA A 569 28.96 9.47 40.70
C ALA A 569 28.20 10.17 39.56
N GLN A 570 28.92 10.68 38.54
CA GLN A 570 28.34 11.27 37.33
C GLN A 570 27.47 10.29 36.53
N PHE A 571 27.74 8.98 36.64
CA PHE A 571 26.99 7.92 35.98
C PHE A 571 26.00 7.21 36.93
N GLY A 572 25.75 7.77 38.11
CA GLY A 572 24.80 7.24 39.10
C GLY A 572 25.30 6.01 39.88
N LEU A 573 26.57 5.63 39.72
CA LEU A 573 27.19 4.49 40.41
C LEU A 573 27.61 4.89 41.84
N LEU A 574 26.62 5.23 42.67
CA LEU A 574 26.83 5.85 43.98
C LEU A 574 27.56 4.93 44.99
N ALA A 575 27.40 3.61 44.87
CA ALA A 575 28.08 2.66 45.76
C ALA A 575 29.60 2.64 45.49
N GLU A 576 29.99 2.55 44.22
CA GLU A 576 31.38 2.62 43.77
C GLU A 576 31.97 4.01 44.06
N ALA A 577 31.20 5.07 43.80
CA ALA A 577 31.60 6.43 44.13
C ALA A 577 31.92 6.59 45.62
N ARG A 578 31.04 6.09 46.50
CA ARG A 578 31.24 6.09 47.96
C ARG A 578 32.54 5.37 48.34
N GLU A 579 32.81 4.21 47.75
CA GLU A 579 34.03 3.45 48.02
C GLU A 579 35.28 4.25 47.67
N GLN A 580 35.30 4.89 46.49
CA GLN A 580 36.43 5.70 46.05
C GLN A 580 36.61 6.97 46.89
N PHE A 581 35.53 7.70 47.18
CA PHE A 581 35.64 8.88 48.04
C PHE A 581 36.09 8.50 49.46
N ALA A 582 35.60 7.38 50.00
CA ALA A 582 36.07 6.85 51.28
C ALA A 582 37.57 6.51 51.21
N ALA A 583 38.02 5.84 50.15
CA ALA A 583 39.44 5.54 49.93
C ALA A 583 40.32 6.79 49.86
N ALA A 584 39.87 7.85 49.18
CA ALA A 584 40.56 9.13 49.09
C ALA A 584 40.71 9.85 50.45
N THR A 585 39.91 9.48 51.45
CA THR A 585 39.94 10.08 52.80
C THR A 585 40.60 9.21 53.87
N ARG A 586 41.14 8.03 53.50
CA ARG A 586 41.71 7.08 54.48
C ARG A 586 42.96 7.61 55.18
N ASN A 587 43.83 8.30 54.44
CA ASN A 587 45.14 8.73 54.93
C ASN A 587 45.23 10.24 55.20
N ALA A 588 44.26 11.02 54.71
CA ALA A 588 44.17 12.45 54.91
C ALA A 588 42.69 12.90 54.87
N GLU A 589 42.34 13.94 55.62
CA GLU A 589 41.03 14.61 55.52
C GLU A 589 40.97 15.44 54.22
N PHE A 590 40.95 14.75 53.07
CA PHE A 590 40.92 15.38 51.76
C PHE A 590 39.55 16.01 51.51
N ALA A 591 39.47 17.34 51.68
CA ALA A 591 38.21 18.09 51.69
C ALA A 591 37.31 17.85 50.46
N PRO A 592 37.82 17.76 49.20
CA PRO A 592 36.97 17.45 48.04
C PRO A 592 36.25 16.10 48.15
N ALA A 593 36.94 15.04 48.56
CA ALA A 593 36.32 13.72 48.73
C ALA A 593 35.34 13.67 49.91
N LEU A 594 35.57 14.43 50.99
CA LEU A 594 34.61 14.56 52.09
C LEU A 594 33.32 15.25 51.66
N ILE A 595 33.42 16.31 50.84
CA ILE A 595 32.24 16.97 50.24
C ILE A 595 31.48 15.98 49.37
N ASN A 596 32.19 15.20 48.55
CA ASN A 596 31.58 14.21 47.67
C ASN A 596 30.95 13.03 48.43
N LEU A 597 31.52 12.58 49.56
CA LEU A 597 30.85 11.63 50.46
C LEU A 597 29.56 12.22 51.03
N GLY A 598 29.59 13.49 51.44
CA GLY A 598 28.39 14.22 51.87
C GLY A 598 27.32 14.24 50.78
N ASN A 599 27.71 14.51 49.53
CA ASN A 599 26.83 14.50 48.37
C ASN A 599 26.21 13.11 48.14
N VAL A 600 27.00 12.03 48.24
CA VAL A 600 26.49 10.65 48.09
C VAL A 600 25.48 10.30 49.18
N GLU A 601 25.74 10.64 50.45
CA GLU A 601 24.78 10.37 51.53
C GLU A 601 23.53 11.24 51.44
N TYR A 602 23.67 12.49 50.96
CA TYR A 602 22.54 13.37 50.68
C TYR A 602 21.61 12.77 49.61
N LEU A 603 22.18 12.31 48.49
CA LEU A 603 21.43 11.57 47.45
C LEU A 603 20.84 10.27 48.01
N GLY A 604 21.57 9.58 48.89
CA GLY A 604 21.14 8.35 49.55
C GLY A 604 20.02 8.53 50.60
N GLY A 605 19.77 9.75 51.07
CA GLY A 605 18.71 10.06 52.05
C GLY A 605 19.15 10.12 53.50
N ASP A 606 20.44 9.91 53.76
CA ASP A 606 20.98 9.96 55.12
C ASP A 606 21.54 11.36 55.42
N MET A 607 20.62 12.28 55.75
CA MET A 607 20.97 13.69 55.99
C MET A 607 21.95 13.88 57.15
N LYS A 608 21.86 13.01 58.16
CA LYS A 608 22.76 13.04 59.32
C LYS A 608 24.19 12.68 58.93
N LYS A 609 24.38 11.60 58.15
CA LYS A 609 25.71 11.26 57.62
C LYS A 609 26.21 12.32 56.64
N ALA A 610 25.34 12.84 55.77
CA ALA A 610 25.70 13.92 54.86
C ALA A 610 26.27 15.13 55.62
N GLY A 611 25.52 15.62 56.62
CA GLY A 611 25.96 16.71 57.49
C GLY A 611 27.28 16.42 58.22
N ALA A 612 27.49 15.20 58.70
CA ALA A 612 28.75 14.81 59.34
C ALA A 612 29.95 14.90 58.39
N PHE A 613 29.80 14.47 57.13
CA PHE A 613 30.85 14.59 56.12
C PHE A 613 31.12 16.04 55.72
N TYR A 614 30.08 16.87 55.54
CA TYR A 614 30.27 18.30 55.28
C TYR A 614 30.95 19.02 56.45
N ALA A 615 30.62 18.68 57.70
CA ALA A 615 31.29 19.25 58.88
C ALA A 615 32.78 18.90 58.91
N ARG A 616 33.14 17.66 58.56
CA ARG A 616 34.55 17.25 58.42
C ARG A 616 35.25 18.00 57.30
N ALA A 617 34.59 18.16 56.14
CA ALA A 617 35.12 18.96 55.05
C ALA A 617 35.37 20.42 55.46
N LEU A 618 34.47 21.03 56.23
CA LEU A 618 34.63 22.40 56.75
C LEU A 618 35.73 22.52 57.81
N LYS A 619 36.03 21.46 58.56
CA LYS A 619 37.22 21.45 59.43
C LYS A 619 38.51 21.45 58.62
N ALA A 620 38.55 20.71 57.52
CA ALA A 620 39.70 20.66 56.62
C ALA A 620 39.82 21.92 55.73
N ALA A 621 38.69 22.52 55.34
CA ALA A 621 38.61 23.71 54.50
C ALA A 621 37.46 24.65 54.97
N PRO A 622 37.71 25.52 55.98
CA PRO A 622 36.67 26.34 56.63
C PRO A 622 35.89 27.29 55.71
N GLY A 623 36.47 27.70 54.58
CA GLY A 623 35.82 28.59 53.60
C GLY A 623 35.22 27.87 52.39
N SER A 624 35.06 26.54 52.43
CA SER A 624 34.52 25.80 51.27
C SER A 624 33.04 26.08 51.06
N TYR A 625 32.70 26.89 50.03
CA TYR A 625 31.31 27.20 49.71
C TYR A 625 30.51 25.94 49.34
N LEU A 626 31.12 24.94 48.70
CA LEU A 626 30.45 23.68 48.35
C LEU A 626 30.09 22.86 49.59
N ALA A 627 30.95 22.84 50.60
CA ALA A 627 30.65 22.17 51.87
C ALA A 627 29.55 22.90 52.65
N LEU A 628 29.56 24.24 52.65
CA LEU A 628 28.49 25.06 53.25
C LEU A 628 27.15 24.88 52.53
N LEU A 629 27.16 24.86 51.20
CA LEU A 629 25.97 24.61 50.38
C LEU A 629 25.40 23.21 50.64
N GLY A 630 26.24 22.18 50.65
CA GLY A 630 25.84 20.82 50.97
C GLY A 630 25.27 20.70 52.39
N MET A 631 25.90 21.35 53.37
CA MET A 631 25.41 21.42 54.75
C MET A 631 24.03 22.09 54.83
N ALA A 632 23.84 23.21 54.13
CA ALA A 632 22.55 23.91 54.09
C ALA A 632 21.46 23.03 53.43
N LYS A 633 21.74 22.41 52.27
CA LYS A 633 20.81 21.50 51.60
C LYS A 633 20.42 20.30 52.49
N ALA A 634 21.39 19.68 53.17
CA ALA A 634 21.14 18.55 54.07
C ALA A 634 20.36 18.97 55.32
N ALA A 635 20.69 20.10 55.95
CA ALA A 635 19.97 20.62 57.12
C ALA A 635 18.53 21.03 56.80
N GLN A 636 18.28 21.60 55.61
CA GLN A 636 16.94 21.91 55.13
C GLN A 636 16.11 20.63 54.95
N ALA A 637 16.68 19.60 54.32
CA ALA A 637 16.03 18.32 54.11
C ALA A 637 15.80 17.52 55.41
N ASP A 638 16.69 17.67 56.40
CA ASP A 638 16.55 17.09 57.76
C ASP A 638 15.55 17.86 58.64
N GLY A 639 15.07 19.03 58.21
CA GLY A 639 14.23 19.93 59.02
C GLY A 639 14.98 20.61 60.18
N ASN A 640 16.32 20.60 60.17
CA ASN A 640 17.14 21.20 61.22
C ASN A 640 17.34 22.70 60.97
N GLN A 641 16.36 23.50 61.41
CA GLN A 641 16.33 24.95 61.17
C GLN A 641 17.56 25.68 61.71
N ALA A 642 18.08 25.30 62.88
CA ALA A 642 19.24 25.97 63.46
C ALA A 642 20.51 25.73 62.63
N ALA A 643 20.75 24.47 62.22
CA ALA A 643 21.87 24.14 61.35
C ALA A 643 21.74 24.80 59.98
N PHE A 644 20.52 24.87 59.44
CA PHE A 644 20.24 25.54 58.17
C PHE A 644 20.57 27.04 58.23
N GLN A 645 20.05 27.77 59.22
CA GLN A 645 20.31 29.21 59.36
C GLN A 645 21.81 29.52 59.54
N ASN A 646 22.52 28.70 60.32
CA ASN A 646 23.97 28.84 60.50
C ASN A 646 24.75 28.59 59.20
N ALA A 647 24.37 27.55 58.45
CA ALA A 647 25.00 27.22 57.17
C ALA A 647 24.73 28.30 56.12
N ILE A 648 23.50 28.84 56.05
CA ILE A 648 23.14 29.93 55.13
C ILE A 648 23.88 31.22 55.48
N ALA A 649 23.95 31.62 56.75
CA ALA A 649 24.69 32.81 57.16
C ALA A 649 26.18 32.72 56.78
N SER A 650 26.77 31.53 56.97
CA SER A 650 28.16 31.25 56.57
C SER A 650 28.32 31.23 55.04
N LEU A 651 27.38 30.63 54.31
CA LEU A 651 27.39 30.59 52.85
C LEU A 651 27.24 32.00 52.26
N GLN A 652 26.38 32.85 52.83
CA GLN A 652 26.19 34.23 52.42
C GLN A 652 27.48 35.05 52.51
N ALA A 653 28.30 34.79 53.53
CA ALA A 653 29.58 35.47 53.71
C ALA A 653 30.65 35.03 52.69
N VAL A 654 30.57 33.81 52.16
CA VAL A 654 31.57 33.21 51.26
C VAL A 654 31.16 33.28 49.79
N ASN A 655 29.88 33.06 49.49
CA ASN A 655 29.31 33.03 48.14
C ASN A 655 27.81 33.45 48.19
N PRO A 656 27.51 34.76 48.16
CA PRO A 656 26.13 35.26 48.21
C PRO A 656 25.30 34.85 46.99
N ASP A 657 25.92 34.69 45.82
CA ASP A 657 25.23 34.27 44.60
C ASP A 657 24.67 32.84 44.72
N ALA A 658 25.39 31.94 45.41
CA ALA A 658 24.92 30.60 45.68
C ALA A 658 23.66 30.59 46.57
N VAL A 659 23.55 31.51 47.53
CA VAL A 659 22.34 31.63 48.37
C VAL A 659 21.16 32.07 47.50
N GLY A 660 21.33 33.09 46.68
CA GLY A 660 20.27 33.56 45.77
C GLY A 660 19.83 32.50 44.76
N ARG A 661 20.77 31.68 44.26
CA ARG A 661 20.50 30.62 43.29
C ARG A 661 19.78 29.41 43.89
N TYR A 662 20.22 28.93 45.06
CA TYR A 662 19.75 27.67 45.63
C TYR A 662 18.68 27.83 46.72
N PHE A 663 18.55 29.03 47.32
CA PHE A 663 17.62 29.31 48.41
C PHE A 663 16.92 30.68 48.22
N PRO A 664 16.15 30.89 47.14
CA PRO A 664 15.48 32.17 46.88
C PRO A 664 14.43 32.53 47.94
N SER A 665 14.35 33.82 48.29
CA SER A 665 13.51 34.34 49.39
C SER A 665 12.01 34.39 49.08
N GLU A 666 11.59 34.29 47.82
CA GLU A 666 10.18 34.27 47.41
C GLU A 666 9.85 32.97 46.67
N GLY A 667 9.13 32.07 47.36
CA GLY A 667 8.45 30.94 46.72
C GLY A 667 8.92 29.54 47.07
N ALA A 668 9.06 29.16 48.36
CA ALA A 668 9.20 27.74 48.73
C ALA A 668 8.82 27.42 50.20
N SER A 669 7.67 27.91 50.68
CA SER A 669 6.92 27.13 51.69
C SER A 669 6.07 26.08 50.97
N ARG A 670 6.72 25.13 50.32
CA ARG A 670 6.08 23.86 49.96
C ARG A 670 6.91 22.74 50.55
N ALA A 671 6.33 22.08 51.54
CA ALA A 671 6.72 20.76 52.01
C ALA A 671 6.68 19.66 50.91
N SER A 672 6.57 20.02 49.62
CA SER A 672 6.62 19.13 48.46
C SER A 672 8.00 19.10 47.77
N GLY A 673 9.00 19.85 48.26
CA GLY A 673 10.37 19.83 47.71
C GLY A 673 11.29 18.76 48.31
N ALA A 674 10.81 17.99 49.30
CA ALA A 674 11.62 16.98 49.99
C ALA A 674 12.06 15.80 49.09
N ASP A 675 11.44 15.65 47.92
CA ASP A 675 11.67 14.52 47.01
C ASP A 675 12.65 14.79 45.86
N ASP A 676 13.12 16.03 45.64
CA ASP A 676 14.01 16.36 44.52
C ASP A 676 15.44 16.69 44.99
N ARG A 677 16.16 15.66 45.45
CA ARG A 677 17.54 15.78 45.94
C ARG A 677 18.51 15.70 44.77
N THR A 678 19.17 16.81 44.45
CA THR A 678 20.11 16.91 43.34
C THR A 678 21.49 17.42 43.79
N VAL A 679 22.52 16.92 43.12
CA VAL A 679 23.91 17.34 43.28
C VAL A 679 24.36 17.95 41.95
N ASP A 680 24.51 19.27 41.93
CA ASP A 680 24.85 20.02 40.73
C ASP A 680 26.34 19.98 40.41
N GLN A 681 27.18 19.78 41.44
CA GLN A 681 28.63 19.84 41.31
C GLN A 681 29.31 18.81 42.23
N TRP A 682 30.16 17.99 41.63
CA TRP A 682 31.13 17.14 42.32
C TRP A 682 32.47 17.89 42.40
N ASN A 683 33.13 17.86 43.55
CA ASN A 683 34.36 18.63 43.79
C ASN A 683 35.61 17.81 43.48
N ASP A 684 36.44 18.23 42.51
CA ASP A 684 37.68 17.55 42.06
C ASP A 684 38.87 17.78 43.01
#